data_AF-A0A7S8CBV2-F1
#
_entry.id   AF-A0A7S8CBV2-F1
#
_cell.length_a   1.000
_cell.length_b   1.000
_cell.length_c   1.000
_cell.angle_alpha   90.00
_cell.angle_beta   90.00
_cell.angle_gamma   90.00
#
_symmetry.space_group_name_H-M   'P 1'
#
loop_
_entity.id
_entity.type
_entity.pdbx_description
1 polymer ?
#
loop_
_entity_poly.entity_id
_entity_poly.type
_entity_poly.pdbx_seq_one_letter_code
_entity_poly.pdbx_strand_id
1 'polypeptide(L)'
;MKKFMKPFIPVVLLLTFFSSVTSAQTTTTPRVDYTVTASPANVVKPVDSNAKANLSIQFNPSGSVSTADREPVDVVFVFDKSGSMNEGGLNLGKYASAKNAVYSAIEYFRLNGHPEDQFALVPFSDTVETNHLLNFGKGQSQLNLIENMVQQISAKGATNYTSALIRTNALFNNSLNANNTYKPNKSKHVIFLTDGKPTFSESIEKVQYKKVTKMNSNGVDYSNKLFEGFKTVYYENAYSWFGQYFVSYIIDENHNHKHTNASIIDGNQTINLGFMNSSDYYETIKRHTVKQLEFFKANNIRFHTVGFGDKPEELDHEYLQQLASVAGGSAIKASTSNINSVFQQIAEAISAPSISTDVSIDVSKFNGKVVVGQNSGATQEGNQISVRQVFEFLPNQGTPSSRTVTLPLEFKEKGTYTFDSIWMKYVDPKTKEMVSFKHNPVTVTVSDEAPPSIEGSASLVQVTNRVNSLYIYERQPTGHHFDVNYRLTPGGLTNSVNGTIRNIKIIQPLPPGISLVSSSNGVRVTDSNGVKNLEISVQDALTYTNGKFSSNLLQKTIRLKTDWSLNQVALPAAKVEFTDSRFSASGVQINNITQATDRITSKVRLDWPYDTLLGLGIPDFFLDGEASGSIQKIENSTGNSVARLISSETPELTVKPIKNMNYKIGTDNSVIQITYADDDVREIYLVADYDIIEDTTNNIIPSGGKTSIGASTKLTKVPQGKDVSLEIRTKTGDASWTEWTSFNKNSVHPLVGKGLIEIEVRSRGAFALNRVIRKEVTVNRLVQSINVSPNPIKLDKGKSMDVSVNISPIDATNKKYKVTISDKNIVTVNESILSDLLPPIGNLLEFVYNGNKINIVGLEVGKTTITFSAIDGSEVNTVVNIEVIDPYIPLTGMYFTKPSYSIVEGAKIPVESLLMFTPSNATNKKLSTVVSTDETKINIINENNVWYIVAEEKGYGTVTVVADDNKSIKANAVFEVTPENPVSDNGEGKW
;
A
#
# COMPACT_ATOMS: atom_id res chain seq x y z
N MET A 1 60.71 -14.75 51.59
CA MET A 1 61.21 -16.14 51.44
C MET A 1 60.56 -16.77 50.22
N LYS A 2 61.37 -17.44 49.40
CA LYS A 2 60.99 -18.17 48.18
C LYS A 2 60.06 -19.35 48.49
N LYS A 3 59.09 -19.63 47.60
CA LYS A 3 59.14 -20.82 46.72
C LYS A 3 57.97 -20.87 45.72
N PHE A 4 58.35 -20.97 44.45
CA PHE A 4 57.59 -21.47 43.31
C PHE A 4 57.27 -22.97 43.46
N MET A 5 56.10 -23.43 42.98
CA MET A 5 56.01 -24.43 41.88
C MET A 5 54.57 -24.60 41.34
N LYS A 6 54.49 -24.80 40.01
CA LYS A 6 53.39 -24.86 39.03
C LYS A 6 52.51 -26.15 39.11
N PRO A 7 51.66 -26.48 38.11
CA PRO A 7 50.51 -25.78 37.51
C PRO A 7 49.23 -26.66 37.55
N PHE A 8 48.04 -26.08 37.42
CA PHE A 8 46.81 -26.84 37.13
C PHE A 8 46.06 -26.16 35.98
N ILE A 9 45.88 -26.90 34.89
CA ILE A 9 45.03 -26.56 33.76
C ILE A 9 43.60 -26.98 34.14
N PRO A 10 42.60 -26.10 34.01
CA PRO A 10 41.24 -26.53 33.75
C PRO A 10 40.81 -26.06 32.36
N VAL A 11 40.41 -27.06 31.58
CA VAL A 11 39.63 -26.98 30.35
C VAL A 11 38.38 -26.13 30.64
N VAL A 12 38.28 -24.96 30.01
CA VAL A 12 37.04 -24.17 29.98
C VAL A 12 36.32 -24.51 28.68
N LEU A 13 35.21 -25.22 28.86
CA LEU A 13 34.22 -25.61 27.86
C LEU A 13 33.66 -24.34 27.18
N LEU A 14 33.97 -24.14 25.90
CA LEU A 14 33.49 -23.03 25.09
C LEU A 14 32.03 -23.29 24.69
N LEU A 15 31.08 -22.86 25.53
CA LEU A 15 29.65 -22.77 25.18
C LEU A 15 29.44 -21.49 24.37
N THR A 16 29.45 -21.61 23.04
CA THR A 16 29.02 -20.55 22.12
C THR A 16 27.51 -20.36 22.19
N PHE A 17 27.05 -19.51 23.10
CA PHE A 17 25.77 -18.84 22.94
C PHE A 17 25.95 -17.76 21.88
N PHE A 18 25.47 -18.01 20.67
CA PHE A 18 25.15 -16.97 19.70
C PHE A 18 23.96 -16.18 20.26
N SER A 19 24.24 -15.20 21.13
CA SER A 19 23.28 -14.13 21.39
C SER A 19 23.24 -13.27 20.14
N SER A 20 22.17 -13.44 19.35
CA SER A 20 21.78 -12.50 18.33
C SER A 20 21.73 -11.12 18.98
N VAL A 21 22.74 -10.28 18.73
CA VAL A 21 22.64 -8.86 19.05
C VAL A 21 21.70 -8.30 18.01
N THR A 22 20.40 -8.35 18.28
CA THR A 22 19.43 -7.45 17.68
C THR A 22 19.91 -6.05 18.04
N SER A 23 20.52 -5.34 17.08
CA SER A 23 20.73 -3.91 17.22
C SER A 23 19.36 -3.24 17.19
N ALA A 24 18.75 -3.12 18.38
CA ALA A 24 17.70 -2.15 18.58
C ALA A 24 18.32 -0.79 18.25
N GLN A 25 17.85 -0.17 17.17
CA GLN A 25 18.23 1.17 16.76
C GLN A 25 17.80 2.11 17.89
N THR A 26 18.72 2.45 18.80
CA THR A 26 18.46 3.43 19.86
C THR A 26 18.20 4.77 19.19
N THR A 27 16.97 5.25 19.24
CA THR A 27 16.57 6.58 18.80
C THR A 27 17.27 7.63 19.66
N THR A 28 18.43 8.11 19.20
CA THR A 28 19.15 9.21 19.84
C THR A 28 18.38 10.52 19.62
N THR A 29 18.18 11.29 20.69
CA THR A 29 17.41 12.54 20.68
C THR A 29 18.03 13.55 19.69
N PRO A 30 17.21 14.23 18.85
CA PRO A 30 17.69 15.26 17.93
C PRO A 30 18.52 16.35 18.63
N ARG A 31 19.69 16.68 18.07
CA ARG A 31 20.59 17.74 18.55
C ARG A 31 21.32 18.37 17.37
N VAL A 32 21.76 19.61 17.52
CA VAL A 32 22.68 20.27 16.60
C VAL A 32 23.89 20.74 17.35
N ASP A 33 25.09 20.35 16.90
CA ASP A 33 26.37 20.92 17.32
C ASP A 33 26.91 21.86 16.23
N TYR A 34 27.95 22.63 16.53
CA TYR A 34 28.55 23.53 15.57
C TYR A 34 30.05 23.73 15.79
N THR A 35 30.74 24.08 14.71
CA THR A 35 32.15 24.46 14.70
C THR A 35 32.34 25.71 13.85
N VAL A 36 33.18 26.63 14.30
CA VAL A 36 33.50 27.86 13.58
C VAL A 36 34.99 27.90 13.23
N THR A 37 35.31 28.20 11.98
CA THR A 37 36.69 28.29 11.50
C THR A 37 36.90 29.52 10.63
N ALA A 38 38.06 30.16 10.72
CA ALA A 38 38.45 31.22 9.79
C ALA A 38 38.89 30.63 8.45
N SER A 39 38.45 31.23 7.33
CA SER A 39 38.81 30.79 5.98
C SER A 39 38.92 31.99 5.01
N PRO A 40 40.14 32.40 4.63
CA PRO A 40 41.44 32.01 5.21
C PRO A 40 41.66 32.60 6.62
N ALA A 41 42.56 31.99 7.40
CA ALA A 41 42.95 32.49 8.72
C ALA A 41 43.97 33.64 8.68
N ASN A 42 44.73 33.77 7.60
CA ASN A 42 45.68 34.86 7.38
C ASN A 42 45.34 35.55 6.07
N VAL A 43 45.22 36.88 6.09
CA VAL A 43 44.83 37.69 4.92
C VAL A 43 45.74 38.89 4.76
N VAL A 44 45.98 39.24 3.50
CA VAL A 44 46.66 40.49 3.13
C VAL A 44 45.71 41.67 3.37
N LYS A 45 46.25 42.79 3.86
CA LYS A 45 45.59 44.10 3.82
C LYS A 45 45.88 44.81 2.49
N PRO A 46 44.90 44.97 1.58
CA PRO A 46 45.09 45.75 0.37
C PRO A 46 45.32 47.24 0.70
N VAL A 47 46.00 47.96 -0.20
CA VAL A 47 46.27 49.40 -0.03
C VAL A 47 44.97 50.21 -0.05
N ASP A 48 44.10 49.95 -1.03
CA ASP A 48 42.92 50.78 -1.31
C ASP A 48 41.59 50.15 -0.87
N SER A 49 41.61 49.03 -0.15
CA SER A 49 40.39 48.34 0.30
C SER A 49 40.58 47.58 1.61
N ASN A 50 39.47 47.20 2.25
CA ASN A 50 39.52 46.38 3.47
C ASN A 50 40.05 44.98 3.17
N ALA A 51 40.73 44.36 4.13
CA ALA A 51 41.05 42.94 4.03
C ALA A 51 39.75 42.14 4.17
N LYS A 52 39.61 41.04 3.43
CA LYS A 52 38.40 40.20 3.44
C LYS A 52 38.74 38.80 3.92
N ALA A 53 38.04 38.33 4.93
CA ALA A 53 38.10 36.94 5.38
C ALA A 53 36.69 36.44 5.72
N ASN A 54 36.54 35.14 5.93
CA ASN A 54 35.26 34.56 6.32
C ASN A 54 35.36 33.80 7.63
N LEU A 55 34.27 33.79 8.40
CA LEU A 55 34.02 32.77 9.40
C LEU A 55 33.07 31.73 8.81
N SER A 56 33.55 30.50 8.65
CA SER A 56 32.74 29.37 8.23
C SER A 56 32.16 28.68 9.47
N ILE A 57 30.83 28.66 9.55
CA ILE A 57 30.05 28.07 10.63
C ILE A 57 29.47 26.77 10.09
N GLN A 58 30.06 25.64 10.51
CA GLN A 58 29.59 24.30 10.16
C GLN A 58 28.68 23.78 11.27
N PHE A 59 27.44 23.47 10.91
CA PHE A 59 26.44 22.87 11.80
C PHE A 59 26.39 21.36 11.56
N ASN A 60 26.45 20.61 12.65
CA ASN A 60 26.52 19.15 12.67
C ASN A 60 25.30 18.60 13.44
N PRO A 61 24.15 18.42 12.78
CA PRO A 61 23.00 17.74 13.37
C PRO A 61 23.33 16.28 13.71
N SER A 62 22.67 15.76 14.73
CA SER A 62 22.72 14.36 15.16
C SER A 62 21.36 13.93 15.69
N GLY A 63 21.10 12.62 15.72
CA GLY A 63 19.83 12.07 16.16
C GLY A 63 18.79 11.90 15.05
N SER A 64 17.64 11.34 15.41
CA SER A 64 16.52 11.05 14.50
C SER A 64 15.19 11.12 15.23
N VAL A 65 14.10 11.18 14.47
CA VAL A 65 12.73 11.10 15.00
C VAL A 65 11.97 10.00 14.27
N SER A 66 11.10 9.27 14.99
CA SER A 66 10.28 8.19 14.43
C SER A 66 8.85 8.63 14.10
N THR A 67 8.40 9.75 14.68
CA THR A 67 7.06 10.31 14.49
C THR A 67 7.15 11.77 14.07
N ALA A 68 6.09 12.26 13.41
CA ALA A 68 5.91 13.67 13.08
C ALA A 68 5.38 14.48 14.29
N ASP A 69 5.79 14.13 15.52
CA ASP A 69 5.36 14.87 16.71
C ASP A 69 6.00 16.27 16.69
N ARG A 70 5.19 17.25 16.26
CA ARG A 70 5.61 18.63 16.04
C ARG A 70 4.56 19.62 16.52
N GLU A 71 5.01 20.84 16.75
CA GLU A 71 4.12 21.96 17.02
C GLU A 71 3.23 22.27 15.79
N PRO A 72 2.03 22.85 15.99
CA PRO A 72 1.20 23.31 14.89
C PRO A 72 1.92 24.36 14.02
N VAL A 73 1.62 24.37 12.72
CA VAL A 73 2.22 25.31 11.76
C VAL A 73 1.20 26.26 11.17
N ASP A 74 1.68 27.41 10.71
CA ASP A 74 0.93 28.35 9.89
C ASP A 74 1.56 28.39 8.49
N VAL A 75 0.78 28.04 7.46
CA VAL A 75 1.25 27.93 6.07
C VAL A 75 0.43 28.83 5.14
N VAL A 76 1.11 29.67 4.37
CA VAL A 76 0.49 30.49 3.32
C VAL A 76 0.93 29.95 1.96
N PHE A 77 -0.04 29.52 1.15
CA PHE A 77 0.18 29.24 -0.27
C PHE A 77 0.10 30.54 -1.04
N VAL A 78 1.19 30.98 -1.64
CA VAL A 78 1.25 32.16 -2.51
C VAL A 78 1.35 31.65 -3.95
N PHE A 79 0.28 31.84 -4.72
CA PHE A 79 0.06 31.16 -5.98
C PHE A 79 0.04 32.16 -7.14
N ASP A 80 1.07 32.14 -7.96
CA ASP A 80 1.16 32.95 -9.18
C ASP A 80 0.10 32.46 -10.19
N LYS A 81 -0.71 33.41 -10.67
CA LYS A 81 -1.71 33.22 -11.72
C LYS A 81 -1.48 34.20 -12.86
N SER A 82 -0.24 34.65 -13.08
CA SER A 82 0.14 35.48 -14.22
C SER A 82 -0.14 34.76 -15.54
N GLY A 83 -0.20 35.51 -16.64
CA GLY A 83 -0.45 34.97 -17.97
C GLY A 83 0.66 34.01 -18.47
N SER A 84 1.88 34.07 -17.92
CA SER A 84 2.94 33.12 -18.26
C SER A 84 2.62 31.70 -17.78
N MET A 85 1.87 31.56 -16.68
CA MET A 85 1.54 30.26 -16.07
C MET A 85 0.76 29.32 -17.01
N ASN A 86 0.04 29.87 -18.00
CA ASN A 86 -0.60 29.09 -19.07
C ASN A 86 -0.06 29.44 -20.48
N GLU A 87 1.07 30.14 -20.56
CA GLU A 87 1.67 30.66 -21.80
C GLU A 87 0.67 31.44 -22.68
N GLY A 88 -0.14 32.30 -22.05
CA GLY A 88 -1.18 33.06 -22.74
C GLY A 88 -2.31 32.18 -23.33
N GLY A 89 -2.46 30.95 -22.82
CA GLY A 89 -3.44 29.96 -23.29
C GLY A 89 -2.85 28.88 -24.20
N LEU A 90 -1.57 28.96 -24.57
CA LEU A 90 -0.92 27.98 -25.46
C LEU A 90 -0.54 26.68 -24.75
N ASN A 91 -0.37 26.70 -23.43
CA ASN A 91 0.06 25.55 -22.65
C ASN A 91 -0.80 25.38 -21.38
N LEU A 92 -2.05 24.96 -21.58
CA LEU A 92 -2.99 24.70 -20.48
C LEU A 92 -2.49 23.63 -19.50
N GLY A 93 -1.68 22.67 -19.97
CA GLY A 93 -1.10 21.59 -19.15
C GLY A 93 -0.12 22.09 -18.10
N LYS A 94 0.64 23.15 -18.38
CA LYS A 94 1.55 23.80 -17.41
C LYS A 94 0.78 24.30 -16.19
N TYR A 95 -0.26 25.10 -16.42
CA TYR A 95 -1.06 25.65 -15.33
C TYR A 95 -1.84 24.57 -14.55
N ALA A 96 -2.36 23.56 -15.24
CA ALA A 96 -3.00 22.41 -14.60
C ALA A 96 -2.02 21.67 -13.67
N SER A 97 -0.77 21.49 -14.08
CA SER A 97 0.28 20.87 -13.24
C SER A 97 0.57 21.69 -11.98
N ALA A 98 0.61 23.03 -12.09
CA ALA A 98 0.77 23.93 -10.95
C ALA A 98 -0.38 23.80 -9.93
N LYS A 99 -1.63 23.71 -10.40
CA LYS A 99 -2.80 23.45 -9.54
C LYS A 99 -2.71 22.09 -8.86
N ASN A 100 -2.37 21.04 -9.61
CA ASN A 100 -2.23 19.69 -9.09
C ASN A 100 -1.13 19.57 -8.02
N ALA A 101 -0.09 20.38 -8.12
CA ALA A 101 0.96 20.42 -7.11
C ALA A 101 0.47 20.96 -5.77
N VAL A 102 -0.40 21.96 -5.78
CA VAL A 102 -1.05 22.44 -4.54
C VAL A 102 -1.91 21.33 -3.93
N TYR A 103 -2.66 20.56 -4.72
CA TYR A 103 -3.40 19.39 -4.20
C TYR A 103 -2.47 18.34 -3.60
N SER A 104 -1.32 18.10 -4.23
CA SER A 104 -0.32 17.15 -3.70
C SER A 104 0.17 17.55 -2.30
N ALA A 105 0.40 18.84 -2.06
CA ALA A 105 0.72 19.35 -0.73
C ALA A 105 -0.47 19.29 0.24
N ILE A 106 -1.66 19.67 -0.22
CA ILE A 106 -2.91 19.62 0.58
C ILE A 106 -3.18 18.20 1.07
N GLU A 107 -3.07 17.20 0.18
CA GLU A 107 -3.34 15.80 0.53
C GLU A 107 -2.31 15.28 1.53
N TYR A 108 -1.04 15.70 1.41
CA TYR A 108 -0.04 15.39 2.42
C TYR A 108 -0.42 15.97 3.80
N PHE A 109 -0.84 17.24 3.88
CA PHE A 109 -1.30 17.86 5.13
C PHE A 109 -2.60 17.23 5.66
N ARG A 110 -3.49 16.75 4.80
CA ARG A 110 -4.71 16.02 5.20
C ARG A 110 -4.38 14.72 5.93
N LEU A 111 -3.37 14.00 5.45
CA LEU A 111 -2.97 12.70 5.99
C LEU A 111 -2.02 12.80 7.18
N ASN A 112 -1.16 13.83 7.22
CA ASN A 112 -0.04 13.92 8.16
C ASN A 112 0.01 15.22 8.98
N GLY A 113 -0.88 16.18 8.68
CA GLY A 113 -0.92 17.47 9.34
C GLY A 113 -1.43 17.40 10.78
N HIS A 114 -1.10 18.41 11.56
CA HIS A 114 -1.60 18.55 12.91
C HIS A 114 -2.99 19.23 12.87
N PRO A 115 -3.99 18.83 13.69
CA PRO A 115 -5.34 19.40 13.62
C PRO A 115 -5.42 20.93 13.80
N GLU A 116 -4.48 21.51 14.54
CA GLU A 116 -4.35 22.95 14.80
C GLU A 116 -3.51 23.71 13.76
N ASP A 117 -3.10 23.05 12.68
CA ASP A 117 -2.46 23.71 11.55
C ASP A 117 -3.40 24.72 10.90
N GLN A 118 -2.83 25.85 10.50
CA GLN A 118 -3.55 26.92 9.84
C GLN A 118 -3.04 27.15 8.43
N PHE A 119 -3.97 27.31 7.50
CA PHE A 119 -3.67 27.45 6.08
C PHE A 119 -4.34 28.69 5.50
N ALA A 120 -3.64 29.38 4.60
CA ALA A 120 -4.14 30.54 3.86
C ALA A 120 -3.72 30.44 2.39
N LEU A 121 -4.42 31.18 1.51
CA LEU A 121 -4.16 31.23 0.07
C LEU A 121 -4.10 32.69 -0.40
N VAL A 122 -3.02 33.06 -1.07
CA VAL A 122 -2.80 34.37 -1.69
C VAL A 122 -2.54 34.16 -3.19
N PRO A 123 -3.59 34.21 -4.03
CA PRO A 123 -3.43 34.19 -5.47
C PRO A 123 -3.05 35.58 -5.99
N PHE A 124 -2.09 35.67 -6.92
CA PHE A 124 -1.60 36.97 -7.40
C PHE A 124 -1.24 37.01 -8.88
N SER A 125 -1.40 38.18 -9.49
CA SER A 125 -0.86 38.55 -10.81
C SER A 125 -0.18 39.92 -10.73
N ASP A 126 -0.66 40.93 -11.46
CA ASP A 126 -0.37 42.36 -11.27
C ASP A 126 -0.77 42.85 -9.87
N THR A 127 -1.82 42.25 -9.30
CA THR A 127 -2.35 42.51 -7.96
C THR A 127 -2.78 41.19 -7.30
N VAL A 128 -3.05 41.21 -6.00
CA VAL A 128 -3.66 40.06 -5.30
C VAL A 128 -5.13 39.92 -5.70
N GLU A 129 -5.55 38.71 -6.06
CA GLU A 129 -6.93 38.44 -6.43
C GLU A 129 -7.81 38.27 -5.20
N THR A 130 -8.55 39.32 -4.86
CA THR A 130 -9.35 39.39 -3.63
C THR A 130 -10.50 38.39 -3.56
N ASN A 131 -11.03 37.94 -4.70
CA ASN A 131 -12.18 37.02 -4.74
C ASN A 131 -11.83 35.58 -4.36
N HIS A 132 -10.58 35.17 -4.55
CA HIS A 132 -10.08 33.81 -4.26
C HIS A 132 -9.08 33.79 -3.10
N LEU A 133 -8.83 34.94 -2.48
CA LEU A 133 -7.99 35.11 -1.30
C LEU A 133 -8.64 34.45 -0.08
N LEU A 134 -7.89 33.59 0.60
CA LEU A 134 -8.34 32.96 1.85
C LEU A 134 -7.41 33.36 3.00
N ASN A 135 -8.00 33.90 4.06
CA ASN A 135 -7.30 34.13 5.33
C ASN A 135 -7.04 32.80 6.05
N PHE A 136 -6.26 32.82 7.14
CA PHE A 136 -5.99 31.63 7.94
C PHE A 136 -7.28 30.97 8.46
N GLY A 137 -7.46 29.70 8.09
CA GLY A 137 -8.43 28.77 8.69
C GLY A 137 -7.73 27.49 9.15
N LYS A 138 -8.43 26.63 9.89
CA LYS A 138 -7.82 25.43 10.52
C LYS A 138 -8.11 24.14 9.76
N GLY A 139 -7.12 23.24 9.75
CA GLY A 139 -7.28 21.83 9.43
C GLY A 139 -7.98 21.54 8.09
N GLN A 140 -8.73 20.44 8.06
CA GLN A 140 -9.24 19.88 6.81
C GLN A 140 -10.25 20.77 6.07
N SER A 141 -11.12 21.48 6.80
CA SER A 141 -12.13 22.35 6.19
C SER A 141 -11.47 23.48 5.40
N GLN A 142 -10.41 24.07 5.95
CA GLN A 142 -9.64 25.10 5.27
C GLN A 142 -8.91 24.55 4.04
N LEU A 143 -8.30 23.37 4.15
CA LEU A 143 -7.62 22.71 3.04
C LEU A 143 -8.58 22.47 1.86
N ASN A 144 -9.81 22.01 2.13
CA ASN A 144 -10.84 21.83 1.08
C ASN A 144 -11.23 23.17 0.43
N LEU A 145 -11.28 24.27 1.19
CA LEU A 145 -11.55 25.60 0.62
C LEU A 145 -10.43 26.06 -0.30
N ILE A 146 -9.17 25.87 0.10
CA ILE A 146 -8.00 26.19 -0.73
C ILE A 146 -8.04 25.37 -2.01
N GLU A 147 -8.31 24.07 -1.91
CA GLU A 147 -8.42 23.18 -3.07
C GLU A 147 -9.47 23.69 -4.08
N ASN A 148 -10.67 24.01 -3.60
CA ASN A 148 -11.74 24.55 -4.44
C ASN A 148 -11.39 25.89 -5.08
N MET A 149 -10.76 26.81 -4.33
CA MET A 149 -10.37 28.13 -4.86
C MET A 149 -9.29 28.01 -5.94
N VAL A 150 -8.28 27.15 -5.73
CA VAL A 150 -7.21 26.91 -6.71
C VAL A 150 -7.77 26.36 -8.04
N GLN A 151 -8.81 25.52 -7.99
CA GLN A 151 -9.49 25.07 -9.22
C GLN A 151 -10.12 26.23 -10.01
N GLN A 152 -10.70 27.21 -9.32
CA GLN A 152 -11.46 28.32 -9.93
C GLN A 152 -10.59 29.44 -10.51
N ILE A 153 -9.36 29.60 -10.01
CA ILE A 153 -8.46 30.68 -10.46
C ILE A 153 -7.97 30.43 -11.90
N SER A 154 -8.00 31.47 -12.73
CA SER A 154 -7.48 31.44 -14.11
C SER A 154 -6.19 32.23 -14.26
N ALA A 155 -5.29 31.75 -15.12
CA ALA A 155 -4.02 32.41 -15.40
C ALA A 155 -4.22 33.64 -16.31
N LYS A 156 -3.97 34.83 -15.75
CA LYS A 156 -4.05 36.13 -16.41
C LYS A 156 -3.33 37.21 -15.59
N GLY A 157 -2.66 38.13 -16.28
CA GLY A 157 -2.05 39.33 -15.71
C GLY A 157 -0.52 39.26 -15.66
N ALA A 158 0.10 40.29 -15.08
CA ALA A 158 1.55 40.36 -14.89
C ALA A 158 1.99 39.57 -13.64
N THR A 159 3.25 39.73 -13.23
CA THR A 159 3.84 39.03 -12.08
C THR A 159 4.34 40.04 -11.04
N ASN A 160 3.57 40.25 -9.96
CA ASN A 160 3.87 41.21 -8.88
C ASN A 160 4.17 40.49 -7.55
N TYR A 161 5.44 40.15 -7.33
CA TYR A 161 5.86 39.53 -6.07
C TYR A 161 5.58 40.44 -4.87
N THR A 162 5.80 41.74 -5.02
CA THR A 162 5.71 42.70 -3.91
C THR A 162 4.30 42.76 -3.33
N SER A 163 3.26 42.81 -4.17
CA SER A 163 1.86 42.83 -3.72
C SER A 163 1.48 41.55 -2.96
N ALA A 164 1.90 40.39 -3.50
CA ALA A 164 1.67 39.10 -2.87
C ALA A 164 2.34 39.02 -1.48
N LEU A 165 3.57 39.51 -1.36
CA LEU A 165 4.30 39.54 -0.09
C LEU A 165 3.74 40.56 0.90
N ILE A 166 3.30 41.74 0.44
CA ILE A 166 2.58 42.71 1.30
C ILE A 166 1.33 42.07 1.89
N ARG A 167 0.52 41.36 1.08
CA ARG A 167 -0.66 40.66 1.60
C ARG A 167 -0.30 39.56 2.57
N THR A 168 0.77 38.80 2.27
CA THR A 168 1.27 37.74 3.15
C THR A 168 1.74 38.30 4.50
N ASN A 169 2.45 39.44 4.50
CA ASN A 169 2.82 40.19 5.70
C ASN A 169 1.58 40.56 6.53
N ALA A 170 0.51 41.06 5.87
CA ALA A 170 -0.73 41.42 6.55
C ALA A 170 -1.45 40.21 7.17
N LEU A 171 -1.49 39.06 6.48
CA LEU A 171 -2.06 37.82 7.04
C LEU A 171 -1.35 37.41 8.32
N PHE A 172 -0.02 37.47 8.31
CA PHE A 172 0.75 37.15 9.48
C PHE A 172 0.54 38.20 10.61
N ASN A 173 0.63 39.50 10.31
CA ASN A 173 0.34 40.54 11.32
C ASN A 173 -1.03 40.40 12.00
N ASN A 174 -2.06 40.04 11.24
CA ASN A 174 -3.41 39.85 11.79
C ASN A 174 -3.57 38.57 12.64
N SER A 175 -2.57 37.67 12.63
CA SER A 175 -2.51 36.45 13.45
C SER A 175 -1.79 36.68 14.79
N LEU A 176 -1.31 37.90 15.05
CA LEU A 176 -0.68 38.29 16.32
C LEU A 176 -1.72 38.32 17.47
N ASN A 177 -1.29 37.96 18.68
CA ASN A 177 -2.11 38.04 19.89
C ASN A 177 -2.19 39.50 20.43
N ALA A 178 -2.99 39.72 21.49
CA ALA A 178 -3.20 41.04 22.11
C ALA A 178 -1.93 41.76 22.60
N ASN A 179 -0.82 41.03 22.78
CA ASN A 179 0.48 41.59 23.17
C ASN A 179 1.39 41.85 21.95
N ASN A 180 0.83 41.88 20.74
CA ASN A 180 1.55 42.02 19.47
C ASN A 180 2.66 40.96 19.28
N THR A 181 2.48 39.79 19.90
CA THR A 181 3.38 38.65 19.78
C THR A 181 2.63 37.52 19.09
N TYR A 182 3.32 36.70 18.31
CA TYR A 182 2.72 35.44 17.88
C TYR A 182 2.44 34.56 19.09
N LYS A 183 1.48 33.63 18.99
CA LYS A 183 1.45 32.50 19.92
C LYS A 183 2.87 31.91 19.94
N PRO A 184 3.57 31.95 21.09
CA PRO A 184 4.90 31.37 21.18
C PRO A 184 4.76 29.89 20.81
N ASN A 185 5.58 29.43 19.86
CA ASN A 185 5.78 28.02 19.44
C ASN A 185 5.20 27.57 18.08
N LYS A 186 4.45 28.38 17.32
CA LYS A 186 4.06 27.99 15.96
C LYS A 186 5.12 28.34 14.92
N SER A 187 5.53 27.37 14.10
CA SER A 187 6.40 27.63 12.94
C SER A 187 5.60 28.23 11.79
N LYS A 188 6.17 29.23 11.11
CA LYS A 188 5.48 30.02 10.07
C LYS A 188 6.15 29.84 8.72
N HIS A 189 5.34 29.60 7.70
CA HIS A 189 5.81 29.18 6.39
C HIS A 189 5.04 29.84 5.27
N VAL A 190 5.75 30.10 4.19
CA VAL A 190 5.21 30.55 2.91
C VAL A 190 5.70 29.60 1.84
N ILE A 191 4.78 29.07 1.03
CA ILE A 191 5.07 28.31 -0.18
C ILE A 191 4.73 29.22 -1.36
N PHE A 192 5.76 29.74 -2.03
CA PHE A 192 5.65 30.72 -3.10
C PHE A 192 5.91 30.07 -4.46
N LEU A 193 4.88 29.90 -5.27
CA LEU A 193 4.98 29.35 -6.62
C LEU A 193 4.97 30.48 -7.65
N THR A 194 5.90 30.43 -8.60
CA THR A 194 5.94 31.35 -9.75
C THR A 194 6.66 30.69 -10.93
N ASP A 195 6.28 31.05 -12.16
CA ASP A 195 6.97 30.63 -13.38
C ASP A 195 7.73 31.75 -14.10
N GLY A 196 7.67 32.98 -13.57
CA GLY A 196 8.09 34.17 -14.29
C GLY A 196 8.84 35.15 -13.40
N LYS A 197 9.75 35.94 -14.00
CA LYS A 197 10.38 37.11 -13.35
C LYS A 197 9.32 38.14 -12.92
N PRO A 198 9.56 38.90 -11.84
CA PRO A 198 8.68 40.01 -11.51
C PRO A 198 8.68 41.03 -12.66
N THR A 199 7.49 41.37 -13.14
CA THR A 199 7.23 42.32 -14.24
C THR A 199 6.39 43.50 -13.79
N PHE A 200 6.05 43.52 -12.50
CA PHE A 200 5.28 44.56 -11.86
C PHE A 200 5.71 44.68 -10.39
N SER A 201 5.64 45.87 -9.81
CA SER A 201 5.83 46.08 -8.37
C SER A 201 5.06 47.30 -7.89
N GLU A 202 4.67 47.28 -6.62
CA GLU A 202 4.15 48.45 -5.91
C GLU A 202 4.99 48.73 -4.66
N SER A 203 5.20 50.00 -4.31
CA SER A 203 6.01 50.39 -3.16
C SER A 203 5.58 51.76 -2.65
N ILE A 204 5.55 51.95 -1.33
CA ILE A 204 5.29 53.26 -0.72
C ILE A 204 6.61 54.02 -0.65
N GLU A 205 6.69 55.12 -1.39
CA GLU A 205 7.90 55.91 -1.55
C GLU A 205 7.62 57.39 -1.41
N LYS A 206 8.62 58.12 -0.91
CA LYS A 206 8.59 59.58 -0.90
C LYS A 206 8.92 60.06 -2.31
N VAL A 207 7.94 60.63 -3.00
CA VAL A 207 8.10 61.07 -4.40
C VAL A 207 7.71 62.52 -4.57
N GLN A 208 8.31 63.16 -5.59
CA GLN A 208 7.89 64.46 -6.07
C GLN A 208 7.00 64.30 -7.30
N TYR A 209 5.85 64.97 -7.31
CA TYR A 209 4.87 64.86 -8.40
C TYR A 209 4.12 66.18 -8.64
N LYS A 210 3.58 66.35 -9.85
CA LYS A 210 2.72 67.49 -10.20
C LYS A 210 1.26 67.05 -10.12
N LYS A 211 0.41 67.87 -9.47
CA LYS A 211 -1.05 67.63 -9.46
C LYS A 211 -1.66 68.13 -10.76
N VAL A 212 -2.79 67.58 -11.15
CA VAL A 212 -3.50 68.07 -12.34
C VAL A 212 -4.35 69.27 -11.97
N THR A 213 -4.25 70.33 -12.76
CA THR A 213 -4.94 71.60 -12.52
C THR A 213 -6.13 71.82 -13.44
N LYS A 214 -6.15 71.22 -14.63
CA LYS A 214 -7.29 71.29 -15.57
C LYS A 214 -7.28 70.11 -16.55
N MET A 215 -8.46 69.55 -16.82
CA MET A 215 -8.69 68.66 -17.95
C MET A 215 -9.42 69.43 -19.05
N ASN A 216 -8.97 69.31 -20.30
CA ASN A 216 -9.71 69.80 -21.46
C ASN A 216 -9.62 68.80 -22.61
N SER A 217 -10.40 69.02 -23.67
CA SER A 217 -10.48 68.14 -24.85
C SER A 217 -9.15 68.01 -25.64
N ASN A 218 -8.12 68.79 -25.31
CA ASN A 218 -6.82 68.81 -25.97
C ASN A 218 -5.67 68.27 -25.09
N GLY A 219 -5.93 67.84 -23.85
CA GLY A 219 -4.92 67.25 -22.98
C GLY A 219 -5.08 67.59 -21.48
N VAL A 220 -4.06 67.20 -20.71
CA VAL A 220 -3.99 67.35 -19.25
C VAL A 220 -3.01 68.48 -18.91
N ASP A 221 -3.49 69.51 -18.22
CA ASP A 221 -2.64 70.57 -17.66
C ASP A 221 -2.23 70.22 -16.23
N TYR A 222 -0.91 70.14 -16.01
CA TYR A 222 -0.32 69.90 -14.70
C TYR A 222 0.01 71.21 -13.97
N SER A 223 -0.05 71.18 -12.64
CA SER A 223 0.40 72.26 -11.79
C SER A 223 1.87 72.55 -12.05
N ASN A 224 2.22 73.83 -12.17
CA ASN A 224 3.63 74.26 -12.18
C ASN A 224 4.33 74.03 -10.82
N LYS A 225 3.58 73.71 -9.76
CA LYS A 225 4.08 73.38 -8.42
C LYS A 225 4.37 71.88 -8.29
N LEU A 226 5.56 71.54 -7.77
CA LEU A 226 5.89 70.19 -7.33
C LEU A 226 5.36 69.97 -5.91
N PHE A 227 4.73 68.82 -5.71
CA PHE A 227 4.31 68.32 -4.39
C PHE A 227 5.24 67.19 -4.00
N GLU A 228 5.55 67.08 -2.71
CA GLU A 228 6.31 65.96 -2.16
C GLU A 228 5.45 65.23 -1.14
N GLY A 229 5.44 63.90 -1.18
CA GLY A 229 4.70 63.09 -0.23
C GLY A 229 4.98 61.60 -0.39
N PHE A 230 4.59 60.82 0.61
CA PHE A 230 4.58 59.37 0.51
C PHE A 230 3.38 58.93 -0.32
N LYS A 231 3.62 58.23 -1.43
CA LYS A 231 2.59 57.69 -2.32
C LYS A 231 2.92 56.25 -2.69
N THR A 232 1.90 55.47 -3.01
CA THR A 232 2.09 54.16 -3.64
C THR A 232 2.53 54.38 -5.08
N VAL A 233 3.76 54.00 -5.37
CA VAL A 233 4.36 54.04 -6.70
C VAL A 233 4.27 52.65 -7.31
N TYR A 234 3.78 52.61 -8.53
CA TYR A 234 3.68 51.41 -9.35
C TYR A 234 4.80 51.40 -10.38
N TYR A 235 5.40 50.24 -10.58
CA TYR A 235 6.47 49.98 -11.53
C TYR A 235 6.01 48.89 -12.49
N GLU A 236 5.96 49.19 -13.78
CA GLU A 236 5.41 48.29 -14.79
C GLU A 236 6.35 48.12 -15.98
N ASN A 237 6.49 46.87 -16.41
CA ASN A 237 7.03 46.50 -17.72
C ASN A 237 5.88 46.43 -18.73
N ALA A 238 5.78 47.42 -19.61
CA ALA A 238 4.66 47.60 -20.52
C ALA A 238 5.09 47.51 -21.99
N TYR A 239 4.11 47.25 -22.88
CA TYR A 239 4.32 47.11 -24.32
C TYR A 239 3.48 48.13 -25.08
N SER A 240 4.11 48.81 -26.05
CA SER A 240 3.45 49.70 -27.01
C SER A 240 3.77 49.29 -28.44
N TRP A 241 3.19 50.00 -29.42
CA TRP A 241 3.58 49.86 -30.83
C TRP A 241 5.08 50.10 -31.07
N PHE A 242 5.74 50.90 -30.21
CA PHE A 242 7.17 51.19 -30.29
C PHE A 242 8.06 50.15 -29.58
N GLY A 243 7.47 49.09 -29.05
CA GLY A 243 8.16 48.05 -28.30
C GLY A 243 7.96 48.13 -26.78
N GLN A 244 8.80 47.40 -26.06
CA GLN A 244 8.80 47.31 -24.61
C GLN A 244 9.35 48.59 -23.96
N TYR A 245 8.73 49.04 -22.87
CA TYR A 245 9.18 50.17 -22.07
C TYR A 245 8.92 49.93 -20.58
N PHE A 246 9.69 50.61 -19.73
CA PHE A 246 9.62 50.49 -18.27
C PHE A 246 9.20 51.84 -17.69
N VAL A 247 8.19 51.86 -16.83
CA VAL A 247 7.59 53.10 -16.33
C VAL A 247 7.31 53.02 -14.85
N SER A 248 7.38 54.18 -14.19
CA SER A 248 6.90 54.36 -12.82
C SER A 248 5.78 55.40 -12.78
N TYR A 249 4.75 55.17 -11.97
CA TYR A 249 3.59 56.07 -11.87
C TYR A 249 2.90 55.99 -10.51
N ILE A 250 2.06 56.99 -10.22
CA ILE A 250 1.14 57.00 -9.07
C ILE A 250 -0.30 57.12 -9.57
N ILE A 251 -1.25 56.58 -8.81
CA ILE A 251 -2.69 56.70 -9.07
C ILE A 251 -3.29 57.63 -8.02
N ASP A 252 -4.07 58.63 -8.45
CA ASP A 252 -4.79 59.54 -7.54
C ASP A 252 -6.07 58.86 -6.97
N GLU A 253 -6.51 59.26 -5.77
CA GLU A 253 -7.23 58.45 -4.76
C GLU A 253 -8.68 57.97 -5.07
N ASN A 254 -9.14 57.95 -6.33
CA ASN A 254 -10.46 57.44 -6.72
C ASN A 254 -10.35 56.22 -7.66
N HIS A 255 -10.59 55.01 -7.12
CA HIS A 255 -10.54 53.64 -7.70
C HIS A 255 -11.17 53.49 -9.12
N ASN A 256 -10.85 52.56 -10.05
CA ASN A 256 -10.32 51.18 -10.10
C ASN A 256 -9.42 50.95 -11.34
N HIS A 257 -8.51 49.97 -11.28
CA HIS A 257 -7.64 49.49 -12.37
C HIS A 257 -8.40 48.95 -13.60
N LYS A 258 -8.23 49.57 -14.77
CA LYS A 258 -8.31 48.90 -16.09
C LYS A 258 -7.31 49.51 -17.07
N HIS A 259 -6.47 48.67 -17.66
CA HIS A 259 -5.42 49.04 -18.62
C HIS A 259 -6.00 49.40 -19.99
N THR A 260 -5.67 50.60 -20.48
CA THR A 260 -5.29 50.84 -21.89
C THR A 260 -4.42 52.09 -21.98
N ASN A 261 -3.36 52.01 -22.80
CA ASN A 261 -2.47 53.10 -23.26
C ASN A 261 -3.01 54.51 -22.98
N ALA A 262 -2.41 55.23 -22.02
CA ALA A 262 -2.60 56.68 -21.85
C ALA A 262 -4.00 57.17 -22.28
N SER A 263 -5.07 56.59 -21.72
CA SER A 263 -6.42 57.04 -22.03
C SER A 263 -7.22 57.09 -20.74
N ILE A 264 -7.50 58.34 -20.38
CA ILE A 264 -8.48 58.76 -19.40
C ILE A 264 -9.81 58.08 -19.76
N ILE A 265 -10.34 57.26 -18.85
CA ILE A 265 -11.73 56.84 -18.91
C ILE A 265 -12.30 57.09 -17.52
N ASP A 266 -13.31 57.96 -17.46
CA ASP A 266 -14.09 58.36 -16.27
C ASP A 266 -13.30 58.95 -15.08
N GLY A 267 -12.66 60.11 -15.28
CA GLY A 267 -12.23 60.98 -14.16
C GLY A 267 -11.00 60.54 -13.36
N ASN A 268 -10.43 59.37 -13.66
CA ASN A 268 -9.26 58.81 -12.98
C ASN A 268 -7.95 59.19 -13.68
N GLN A 269 -6.89 59.54 -12.94
CA GLN A 269 -5.61 59.97 -13.52
C GLN A 269 -4.41 59.21 -12.96
N THR A 270 -3.60 58.70 -13.89
CA THR A 270 -2.27 58.13 -13.63
C THR A 270 -1.23 59.24 -13.85
N ILE A 271 -0.45 59.56 -12.83
CA ILE A 271 0.65 60.53 -12.93
C ILE A 271 1.94 59.76 -13.19
N ASN A 272 2.46 59.87 -14.42
CA ASN A 272 3.72 59.25 -14.80
C ASN A 272 4.88 59.99 -14.12
N LEU A 273 5.70 59.26 -13.36
CA LEU A 273 6.89 59.78 -12.68
C LEU A 273 8.13 59.72 -13.58
N GLY A 274 8.14 58.86 -14.59
CA GLY A 274 9.19 58.78 -15.60
C GLY A 274 9.33 57.39 -16.23
N PHE A 275 9.95 57.37 -17.42
CA PHE A 275 10.47 56.17 -18.04
C PHE A 275 11.80 55.78 -17.41
N MET A 276 12.02 54.48 -17.28
CA MET A 276 13.23 53.90 -16.70
C MET A 276 13.96 53.06 -17.76
N ASN A 277 15.28 52.93 -17.63
CA ASN A 277 15.98 51.88 -18.36
C ASN A 277 15.71 50.52 -17.70
N SER A 278 15.93 49.44 -18.44
CA SER A 278 15.64 48.08 -17.98
C SER A 278 16.41 47.69 -16.71
N SER A 279 17.69 48.07 -16.61
CA SER A 279 18.55 47.71 -15.49
C SER A 279 18.03 48.32 -14.18
N ASP A 280 17.78 49.63 -14.17
CA ASP A 280 17.29 50.34 -12.99
C ASP A 280 15.89 49.87 -12.58
N TYR A 281 15.05 49.53 -13.54
CA TYR A 281 13.73 48.94 -13.31
C TYR A 281 13.83 47.61 -12.57
N TYR A 282 14.59 46.65 -13.11
CA TYR A 282 14.71 45.31 -12.52
C TYR A 282 15.39 45.36 -11.13
N GLU A 283 16.42 46.18 -10.96
CA GLU A 283 17.06 46.38 -9.64
C GLU A 283 16.09 46.98 -8.62
N THR A 284 15.27 47.94 -9.03
CA THR A 284 14.28 48.60 -8.16
C THR A 284 13.21 47.61 -7.68
N ILE A 285 12.59 46.86 -8.59
CA ILE A 285 11.54 45.89 -8.19
C ILE A 285 12.11 44.72 -7.37
N LYS A 286 13.35 44.29 -7.67
CA LYS A 286 14.03 43.26 -6.86
C LYS A 286 14.24 43.74 -5.43
N ARG A 287 14.72 44.98 -5.25
CA ARG A 287 14.87 45.62 -3.94
C ARG A 287 13.55 45.73 -3.17
N HIS A 288 12.43 46.01 -3.84
CA HIS A 288 11.12 46.09 -3.19
C HIS A 288 10.68 44.75 -2.60
N THR A 289 10.94 43.65 -3.30
CA THR A 289 10.65 42.30 -2.81
C THR A 289 11.52 41.99 -1.57
N VAL A 290 12.83 42.25 -1.64
CA VAL A 290 13.76 42.03 -0.51
C VAL A 290 13.33 42.84 0.73
N LYS A 291 12.88 44.08 0.54
CA LYS A 291 12.34 44.92 1.63
C LYS A 291 11.14 44.27 2.34
N GLN A 292 10.28 43.55 1.61
CA GLN A 292 9.16 42.82 2.26
C GLN A 292 9.66 41.61 3.06
N LEU A 293 10.76 40.98 2.66
CA LEU A 293 11.33 39.83 3.36
C LEU A 293 12.04 40.21 4.67
N GLU A 294 12.40 41.48 4.89
CA GLU A 294 12.86 41.94 6.21
C GLU A 294 11.80 41.68 7.29
N PHE A 295 10.51 41.79 6.95
CA PHE A 295 9.43 41.40 7.85
C PHE A 295 9.45 39.89 8.14
N PHE A 296 9.67 39.04 7.13
CA PHE A 296 9.78 37.60 7.33
C PHE A 296 10.95 37.23 8.23
N LYS A 297 12.11 37.84 7.98
CA LYS A 297 13.33 37.65 8.77
C LYS A 297 13.12 38.03 10.23
N ALA A 298 12.57 39.23 10.49
CA ALA A 298 12.29 39.72 11.84
C ALA A 298 11.25 38.85 12.58
N ASN A 299 10.29 38.27 11.86
CA ASN A 299 9.22 37.48 12.44
C ASN A 299 9.44 35.96 12.38
N ASN A 300 10.61 35.48 11.95
CA ASN A 300 10.90 34.05 11.82
C ASN A 300 9.88 33.31 10.93
N ILE A 301 9.58 33.88 9.76
CA ILE A 301 8.72 33.28 8.73
C ILE A 301 9.63 32.67 7.67
N ARG A 302 9.51 31.36 7.41
CA ARG A 302 10.29 30.66 6.38
C ARG A 302 9.68 30.85 4.99
N PHE A 303 10.50 31.22 4.01
CA PHE A 303 10.07 31.47 2.63
C PHE A 303 10.56 30.37 1.68
N HIS A 304 9.67 29.46 1.30
CA HIS A 304 9.97 28.39 0.36
C HIS A 304 9.50 28.80 -1.04
N THR A 305 10.42 28.92 -2.01
CA THR A 305 10.08 29.33 -3.38
C THR A 305 10.14 28.13 -4.32
N VAL A 306 9.10 27.94 -5.14
CA VAL A 306 9.06 26.98 -6.23
C VAL A 306 9.10 27.75 -7.54
N GLY A 307 10.25 27.69 -8.22
CA GLY A 307 10.40 28.26 -9.55
C GLY A 307 10.00 27.23 -10.60
N PHE A 308 8.91 27.49 -11.32
CA PHE A 308 8.28 26.53 -12.23
C PHE A 308 8.64 26.82 -13.70
N GLY A 309 9.41 25.95 -14.32
CA GLY A 309 9.87 26.10 -15.69
C GLY A 309 11.38 25.94 -15.84
N ASP A 310 11.80 25.75 -17.09
CA ASP A 310 13.17 25.34 -17.42
C ASP A 310 13.99 26.45 -18.11
N LYS A 311 13.32 27.51 -18.55
CA LYS A 311 13.90 28.59 -19.36
C LYS A 311 14.45 29.74 -18.49
N PRO A 312 15.78 29.97 -18.46
CA PRO A 312 16.40 31.06 -17.67
C PRO A 312 15.92 32.47 -18.07
N GLU A 313 15.46 32.64 -19.30
CA GLU A 313 14.90 33.90 -19.80
C GLU A 313 13.54 34.21 -19.16
N GLU A 314 12.75 33.20 -18.81
CA GLU A 314 11.42 33.35 -18.19
C GLU A 314 11.51 33.42 -16.65
N LEU A 315 12.41 32.63 -16.05
CA LEU A 315 12.51 32.46 -14.58
C LEU A 315 13.92 32.78 -14.06
N ASP A 316 14.01 33.69 -13.08
CA ASP A 316 15.26 34.00 -12.37
C ASP A 316 15.35 33.19 -11.07
N HIS A 317 15.83 31.94 -11.17
CA HIS A 317 15.92 31.07 -10.00
C HIS A 317 17.02 31.47 -9.01
N GLU A 318 18.11 32.08 -9.48
CA GLU A 318 19.16 32.59 -8.58
C GLU A 318 18.58 33.66 -7.66
N TYR A 319 17.75 34.54 -8.21
CA TYR A 319 17.01 35.52 -7.42
C TYR A 319 16.02 34.87 -6.45
N LEU A 320 15.24 33.86 -6.86
CA LEU A 320 14.37 33.12 -5.93
C LEU A 320 15.15 32.45 -4.79
N GLN A 321 16.33 31.89 -5.10
CA GLN A 321 17.24 31.31 -4.12
C GLN A 321 17.77 32.37 -3.13
N GLN A 322 18.13 33.54 -3.63
CA GLN A 322 18.49 34.67 -2.78
C GLN A 322 17.33 35.03 -1.84
N LEU A 323 16.11 35.17 -2.35
CA LEU A 323 14.93 35.51 -1.56
C LEU A 323 14.64 34.45 -0.47
N ALA A 324 14.65 33.16 -0.83
CA ALA A 324 14.44 32.08 0.13
C ALA A 324 15.52 32.09 1.23
N SER A 325 16.78 32.36 0.87
CA SER A 325 17.90 32.41 1.84
C SER A 325 17.77 33.54 2.86
N VAL A 326 17.23 34.71 2.46
CA VAL A 326 17.03 35.87 3.35
C VAL A 326 16.07 35.54 4.50
N ALA A 327 15.05 34.74 4.24
CA ALA A 327 14.02 34.36 5.21
C ALA A 327 14.19 32.93 5.76
N GLY A 328 15.36 32.29 5.54
CA GLY A 328 15.66 30.96 6.09
C GLY A 328 14.80 29.81 5.55
N GLY A 329 14.30 29.94 4.32
CA GLY A 329 13.58 28.86 3.61
C GLY A 329 14.43 28.22 2.51
N SER A 330 13.77 27.59 1.53
CA SER A 330 14.40 26.83 0.45
C SER A 330 13.88 27.23 -0.92
N ALA A 331 14.75 27.31 -1.92
CA ALA A 331 14.34 27.48 -3.31
C ALA A 331 14.50 26.18 -4.08
N ILE A 332 13.46 25.80 -4.83
CA ILE A 332 13.41 24.54 -5.57
C ILE A 332 12.93 24.83 -7.00
N LYS A 333 13.66 24.33 -8.02
CA LYS A 333 13.19 24.35 -9.41
C LYS A 333 12.23 23.19 -9.65
N ALA A 334 11.12 23.45 -10.33
CA ALA A 334 10.15 22.45 -10.73
C ALA A 334 9.85 22.53 -12.24
N SER A 335 9.44 21.41 -12.81
CA SER A 335 8.92 21.24 -14.16
C SER A 335 7.56 20.55 -14.10
N THR A 336 6.82 20.49 -15.21
CA THR A 336 5.51 19.81 -15.27
C THR A 336 5.60 18.35 -14.83
N SER A 337 6.75 17.71 -15.05
CA SER A 337 7.00 16.31 -14.69
C SER A 337 7.30 16.05 -13.21
N ASN A 338 7.66 17.07 -12.40
CA ASN A 338 8.10 16.84 -11.01
C ASN A 338 7.46 17.77 -9.97
N ILE A 339 6.67 18.76 -10.38
CA ILE A 339 6.14 19.79 -9.47
C ILE A 339 5.29 19.21 -8.33
N ASN A 340 4.51 18.17 -8.58
CA ASN A 340 3.74 17.44 -7.54
C ASN A 340 4.67 16.91 -6.44
N SER A 341 5.76 16.25 -6.82
CA SER A 341 6.78 15.72 -5.90
C SER A 341 7.46 16.85 -5.13
N VAL A 342 7.79 17.97 -5.78
CA VAL A 342 8.40 19.13 -5.12
C VAL A 342 7.49 19.71 -4.04
N PHE A 343 6.19 19.87 -4.33
CA PHE A 343 5.22 20.38 -3.35
C PHE A 343 5.01 19.42 -2.18
N GLN A 344 4.94 18.11 -2.45
CA GLN A 344 4.89 17.10 -1.40
C GLN A 344 6.14 17.18 -0.50
N GLN A 345 7.35 17.28 -1.08
CA GLN A 345 8.60 17.41 -0.33
C GLN A 345 8.62 18.65 0.57
N ILE A 346 8.09 19.79 0.09
CA ILE A 346 7.96 20.99 0.92
C ILE A 346 6.98 20.75 2.06
N ALA A 347 5.83 20.13 1.79
CA ALA A 347 4.84 19.80 2.82
C ALA A 347 5.39 18.83 3.88
N GLU A 348 6.19 17.85 3.46
CA GLU A 348 6.95 16.94 4.33
C GLU A 348 7.90 17.70 5.25
N ALA A 349 8.73 18.58 4.69
CA ALA A 349 9.70 19.38 5.45
C ALA A 349 9.02 20.35 6.44
N ILE A 350 7.91 20.97 6.04
CA ILE A 350 7.09 21.83 6.92
C ILE A 350 6.50 21.02 8.07
N SER A 351 6.10 19.78 7.79
CA SER A 351 5.45 18.92 8.78
C SER A 351 6.41 18.16 9.69
N ALA A 352 7.72 18.34 9.51
CA ALA A 352 8.73 17.64 10.29
C ALA A 352 9.10 18.39 11.58
N PRO A 353 9.45 17.67 12.66
CA PRO A 353 10.12 18.26 13.81
C PRO A 353 11.38 19.00 13.37
N SER A 354 11.67 20.15 13.96
CA SER A 354 12.85 20.93 13.57
C SER A 354 13.56 21.59 14.74
N ILE A 355 14.87 21.78 14.58
CA ILE A 355 15.70 22.56 15.51
C ILE A 355 16.13 23.85 14.82
N SER A 356 15.75 24.99 15.41
CA SER A 356 16.19 26.32 14.99
C SER A 356 17.34 26.81 15.87
N THR A 357 18.51 26.93 15.27
CA THR A 357 19.75 27.37 15.92
C THR A 357 20.04 28.84 15.65
N ASP A 358 20.55 29.55 16.65
CA ASP A 358 21.01 30.94 16.54
C ASP A 358 22.47 31.02 17.01
N VAL A 359 23.39 31.31 16.10
CA VAL A 359 24.81 31.54 16.40
C VAL A 359 25.03 33.04 16.54
N SER A 360 25.34 33.48 17.75
CA SER A 360 25.66 34.86 18.09
C SER A 360 27.18 35.07 18.18
N ILE A 361 27.67 36.12 17.54
CA ILE A 361 29.07 36.57 17.55
C ILE A 361 29.11 38.04 17.98
N ASP A 362 29.83 38.33 19.06
CA ASP A 362 30.04 39.71 19.54
C ASP A 362 31.31 40.30 18.92
N VAL A 363 31.16 41.43 18.22
CA VAL A 363 32.26 42.17 17.59
C VAL A 363 32.57 43.51 18.29
N SER A 364 31.95 43.79 19.43
CA SER A 364 32.09 45.05 20.17
C SER A 364 33.55 45.41 20.46
N LYS A 365 34.35 44.43 20.88
CA LYS A 365 35.77 44.61 21.24
C LYS A 365 36.66 45.09 20.10
N PHE A 366 36.20 44.98 18.85
CA PHE A 366 36.95 45.46 17.69
C PHE A 366 36.70 46.93 17.36
N ASN A 367 35.83 47.63 18.12
CA ASN A 367 35.59 49.07 17.99
C ASN A 367 35.33 49.53 16.54
N GLY A 368 34.52 48.76 15.79
CA GLY A 368 34.14 49.06 14.40
C GLY A 368 35.23 48.82 13.35
N LYS A 369 36.37 48.20 13.71
CA LYS A 369 37.42 47.78 12.78
C LYS A 369 37.07 46.53 11.97
N VAL A 370 36.10 45.76 12.46
CA VAL A 370 35.50 44.61 11.78
C VAL A 370 34.08 44.97 11.42
N VAL A 371 33.71 44.75 10.16
CA VAL A 371 32.34 44.93 9.67
C VAL A 371 31.89 43.69 8.91
N VAL A 372 30.60 43.39 8.94
CA VAL A 372 30.02 42.28 8.18
C VAL A 372 29.96 42.68 6.71
N GLY A 373 30.42 41.80 5.84
CA GLY A 373 30.30 42.00 4.39
C GLY A 373 28.85 42.04 3.93
N GLN A 374 28.57 42.73 2.83
CA GLN A 374 27.23 42.76 2.24
C GLN A 374 26.75 41.34 1.89
N ASN A 375 25.43 41.11 1.93
CA ASN A 375 24.78 39.83 1.60
C ASN A 375 25.19 38.62 2.45
N SER A 376 25.62 38.84 3.70
CA SER A 376 26.12 37.78 4.60
C SER A 376 25.09 36.77 5.11
N GLY A 377 23.80 36.94 4.81
CA GLY A 377 22.71 36.15 5.39
C GLY A 377 22.53 36.32 6.91
N ALA A 378 23.41 37.06 7.57
CA ALA A 378 23.37 37.34 9.00
C ALA A 378 22.46 38.52 9.32
N THR A 379 22.01 38.61 10.57
CA THR A 379 21.44 39.83 11.16
C THR A 379 22.49 40.52 12.00
N GLN A 380 22.62 41.83 11.89
CA GLN A 380 23.45 42.61 12.79
C GLN A 380 22.57 43.60 13.56
N GLU A 381 22.56 43.48 14.88
CA GLU A 381 21.92 44.42 15.80
C GLU A 381 23.01 45.04 16.68
N GLY A 382 23.35 46.30 16.41
CA GLY A 382 24.50 46.95 17.03
C GLY A 382 25.81 46.18 16.74
N ASN A 383 26.42 45.66 17.81
CA ASN A 383 27.68 44.90 17.76
C ASN A 383 27.50 43.37 17.79
N GLN A 384 26.25 42.89 17.80
CA GLN A 384 25.97 41.46 17.81
C GLN A 384 25.56 40.99 16.42
N ILE A 385 26.26 39.97 15.92
CA ILE A 385 25.96 39.32 14.65
C ILE A 385 25.28 37.99 14.97
N SER A 386 24.12 37.73 14.37
CA SER A 386 23.37 36.48 14.51
C SER A 386 23.25 35.75 13.18
N VAL A 387 23.56 34.46 13.19
CA VAL A 387 23.43 33.54 12.05
C VAL A 387 22.48 32.42 12.45
N ARG A 388 21.33 32.36 11.79
CA ARG A 388 20.29 31.37 12.09
C ARG A 388 20.29 30.23 11.09
N GLN A 389 20.10 29.00 11.58
CA GLN A 389 19.90 27.82 10.74
C GLN A 389 18.85 26.88 11.32
N VAL A 390 18.02 26.31 10.45
CA VAL A 390 16.97 25.35 10.80
C VAL A 390 17.30 23.98 10.21
N PHE A 391 17.12 22.94 11.02
CA PHE A 391 17.30 21.55 10.63
C PHE A 391 15.99 20.79 10.82
N GLU A 392 15.39 20.37 9.71
CA GLU A 392 14.20 19.52 9.67
C GLU A 392 14.59 18.05 9.86
N PHE A 393 14.11 17.41 10.92
CA PHE A 393 14.29 15.98 11.18
C PHE A 393 13.11 15.23 10.56
N LEU A 394 13.25 14.87 9.29
CA LEU A 394 12.23 14.10 8.57
C LEU A 394 12.01 12.74 9.28
N PRO A 395 10.76 12.41 9.67
CA PRO A 395 10.48 11.16 10.37
C PRO A 395 11.03 9.95 9.64
N ASN A 396 11.81 9.15 10.37
CA ASN A 396 12.40 7.89 9.92
C ASN A 396 13.41 8.00 8.77
N GLN A 397 13.92 9.19 8.46
CA GLN A 397 14.93 9.40 7.42
C GLN A 397 16.34 9.64 7.97
N GLY A 398 16.56 9.36 9.26
CA GLY A 398 17.86 9.50 9.92
C GLY A 398 18.20 10.95 10.29
N THR A 399 19.50 11.26 10.30
CA THR A 399 20.01 12.58 10.68
C THR A 399 20.07 13.50 9.46
N PRO A 400 19.61 14.77 9.56
CA PRO A 400 19.75 15.75 8.49
C PRO A 400 21.22 15.96 8.07
N SER A 401 21.47 16.37 6.84
CA SER A 401 22.85 16.66 6.40
C SER A 401 23.43 17.89 7.10
N SER A 402 24.73 17.88 7.37
CA SER A 402 25.47 19.06 7.84
C SER A 402 25.32 20.24 6.87
N ARG A 403 25.21 21.45 7.40
CA ARG A 403 25.17 22.70 6.62
C ARG A 403 26.30 23.61 7.04
N THR A 404 26.90 24.30 6.08
CA THR A 404 27.93 25.31 6.35
C THR A 404 27.46 26.66 5.88
N VAL A 405 27.52 27.66 6.77
CA VAL A 405 27.25 29.06 6.45
C VAL A 405 28.55 29.83 6.47
N THR A 406 28.78 30.63 5.45
CA THR A 406 29.96 31.51 5.37
C THR A 406 29.54 32.92 5.75
N LEU A 407 30.12 33.45 6.83
CA LEU A 407 29.96 34.83 7.28
C LEU A 407 31.13 35.67 6.75
N PRO A 408 30.94 36.50 5.70
CA PRO A 408 31.97 37.38 5.20
C PRO A 408 32.23 38.55 6.17
N LEU A 409 33.50 38.83 6.43
CA LEU A 409 33.97 39.91 7.29
C LEU A 409 35.00 40.78 6.56
N GLU A 410 34.94 42.09 6.80
CA GLU A 410 35.92 43.04 6.32
C GLU A 410 36.69 43.66 7.50
N PHE A 411 38.00 43.79 7.33
CA PHE A 411 38.93 44.30 8.33
C PHE A 411 39.59 45.57 7.82
N LYS A 412 39.39 46.66 8.55
CA LYS A 412 39.87 48.00 8.15
C LYS A 412 41.36 48.20 8.38
N GLU A 413 41.93 47.52 9.38
CA GLU A 413 43.31 47.70 9.81
C GLU A 413 44.06 46.36 9.89
N LYS A 414 45.40 46.43 9.86
CA LYS A 414 46.27 45.30 10.16
C LYS A 414 46.15 44.92 11.64
N GLY A 415 46.31 43.65 11.97
CA GLY A 415 46.24 43.17 13.35
C GLY A 415 45.80 41.72 13.45
N THR A 416 45.76 41.23 14.70
CA THR A 416 45.22 39.92 15.03
C THR A 416 43.85 40.08 15.66
N TYR A 417 42.84 39.49 15.04
CA TYR A 417 41.43 39.59 15.44
C TYR A 417 40.97 38.22 15.95
N THR A 418 40.91 38.06 17.27
CA THR A 418 40.43 36.82 17.91
C THR A 418 38.95 36.97 18.27
N PHE A 419 38.08 36.06 17.83
CA PHE A 419 36.67 35.99 18.17
C PHE A 419 36.47 34.93 19.27
N ASP A 420 36.28 35.35 20.51
CA ASP A 420 36.18 34.50 21.72
C ASP A 420 34.77 34.48 22.36
N SER A 421 33.88 35.35 21.87
CA SER A 421 32.47 35.44 22.26
C SER A 421 31.58 34.90 21.14
N ILE A 422 31.64 33.58 20.92
CA ILE A 422 30.84 32.86 19.93
C ILE A 422 29.97 31.85 20.67
N TRP A 423 28.65 31.95 20.50
CA TRP A 423 27.66 31.09 21.16
C TRP A 423 26.61 30.60 20.18
N MET A 424 26.21 29.33 20.29
CA MET A 424 24.99 28.83 19.66
C MET A 424 23.92 28.59 20.71
N LYS A 425 22.67 28.89 20.38
CA LYS A 425 21.49 28.58 21.20
C LYS A 425 20.38 27.96 20.37
N TYR A 426 19.62 27.04 20.97
CA TYR A 426 18.36 26.54 20.41
C TYR A 426 17.44 26.00 21.52
N VAL A 427 16.16 25.77 21.22
CA VAL A 427 15.22 25.12 22.14
C VAL A 427 15.21 23.61 21.88
N ASP A 428 15.50 22.81 22.90
CA ASP A 428 15.48 21.35 22.78
C ASP A 428 14.07 20.87 22.41
N PRO A 429 13.91 20.07 21.34
CA PRO A 429 12.59 19.69 20.85
C PRO A 429 11.83 18.80 21.85
N LYS A 430 12.53 18.10 22.75
CA LYS A 430 11.95 17.17 23.72
C LYS A 430 11.70 17.84 25.07
N THR A 431 12.69 18.54 25.64
CA THR A 431 12.52 19.18 26.96
C THR A 431 11.87 20.55 26.88
N LYS A 432 11.85 21.16 25.69
CA LYS A 432 11.41 22.55 25.44
C LYS A 432 12.24 23.60 26.19
N GLU A 433 13.42 23.23 26.69
CA GLU A 433 14.35 24.13 27.37
C GLU A 433 15.39 24.72 26.40
N MET A 434 15.95 25.87 26.75
CA MET A 434 17.02 26.49 25.96
C MET A 434 18.36 25.81 26.23
N VAL A 435 19.01 25.33 25.17
CA VAL A 435 20.36 24.77 25.18
C VAL A 435 21.34 25.81 24.64
N SER A 436 22.54 25.93 25.24
CA SER A 436 23.57 26.86 24.79
C SER A 436 24.95 26.20 24.74
N PHE A 437 25.68 26.45 23.65
CA PHE A 437 27.03 25.94 23.40
C PHE A 437 28.00 27.10 23.17
N LYS A 438 29.12 27.14 23.91
CA LYS A 438 30.21 28.08 23.67
C LYS A 438 31.22 27.45 22.71
N HIS A 439 31.65 28.19 21.69
CA HIS A 439 32.73 27.76 20.82
C HIS A 439 34.09 28.28 21.32
N ASN A 440 35.17 27.56 20.97
CA ASN A 440 36.53 27.99 21.24
C ASN A 440 36.90 29.24 20.42
N PRO A 441 37.88 30.06 20.85
CA PRO A 441 38.26 31.25 20.11
C PRO A 441 38.75 30.95 18.68
N VAL A 442 38.36 31.78 17.73
CA VAL A 442 38.80 31.71 16.32
C VAL A 442 39.60 32.97 15.99
N THR A 443 40.70 32.87 15.24
CA THR A 443 41.56 34.05 14.96
C THR A 443 41.71 34.30 13.46
N VAL A 444 41.66 35.57 13.07
CA VAL A 444 42.03 36.07 11.74
C VAL A 444 43.21 37.05 11.89
N THR A 445 44.28 36.83 11.15
CA THR A 445 45.44 37.72 11.11
C THR A 445 45.43 38.52 9.81
N VAL A 446 45.53 39.84 9.93
CA VAL A 446 45.61 40.78 8.81
C VAL A 446 47.01 41.38 8.78
N SER A 447 47.77 41.09 7.73
CA SER A 447 49.21 41.43 7.61
C SER A 447 49.55 42.02 6.23
N ASP A 448 50.80 42.46 6.08
CA ASP A 448 51.36 42.92 4.80
C ASP A 448 51.51 41.79 3.78
N GLU A 449 51.85 40.61 4.26
CA GLU A 449 51.93 39.40 3.45
C GLU A 449 51.20 38.24 4.12
N ALA A 450 50.55 37.42 3.30
CA ALA A 450 49.92 36.18 3.71
C ALA A 450 50.08 35.12 2.59
N PRO A 451 49.88 33.83 2.91
CA PRO A 451 49.67 32.82 1.89
C PRO A 451 48.52 33.21 0.95
N PRO A 452 48.59 32.85 -0.34
CA PRO A 452 47.47 33.04 -1.24
C PRO A 452 46.22 32.34 -0.72
N SER A 453 45.05 32.81 -1.16
CA SER A 453 43.74 32.19 -0.87
C SER A 453 43.13 31.63 -2.14
N ILE A 454 42.33 30.58 -2.02
CA ILE A 454 41.50 30.09 -3.12
C ILE A 454 40.04 30.24 -2.71
N GLU A 455 39.30 31.08 -3.42
CA GLU A 455 37.85 31.15 -3.31
C GLU A 455 37.24 30.05 -4.16
N GLY A 456 36.24 29.33 -3.65
CA GLY A 456 35.63 28.22 -4.36
C GLY A 456 34.11 28.20 -4.26
N SER A 457 33.46 27.66 -5.28
CA SER A 457 32.05 27.27 -5.23
C SER A 457 31.85 25.87 -5.83
N ALA A 458 30.84 25.17 -5.31
CA ALA A 458 30.33 23.93 -5.86
C ALA A 458 28.89 24.14 -6.35
N SER A 459 28.54 23.62 -7.52
CA SER A 459 27.17 23.56 -8.00
C SER A 459 26.80 22.16 -8.47
N LEU A 460 25.54 21.77 -8.27
CA LEU A 460 25.02 20.49 -8.71
C LEU A 460 24.38 20.67 -10.08
N VAL A 461 24.73 19.80 -11.02
CA VAL A 461 24.26 19.87 -12.40
C VAL A 461 23.59 18.56 -12.78
N GLN A 462 22.43 18.67 -13.43
CA GLN A 462 21.71 17.51 -13.94
C GLN A 462 22.54 16.78 -14.99
N VAL A 463 22.51 15.45 -14.96
CA VAL A 463 23.06 14.60 -16.04
C VAL A 463 21.93 14.14 -16.94
N THR A 464 20.94 13.48 -16.36
CA THR A 464 19.74 13.02 -17.08
C THR A 464 18.49 13.63 -16.47
N ASN A 465 18.31 13.44 -15.16
CA ASN A 465 17.22 14.06 -14.41
C ASN A 465 17.75 15.18 -13.53
N ARG A 466 16.85 16.08 -13.13
CA ARG A 466 17.16 17.16 -12.18
C ARG A 466 17.60 16.55 -10.84
N VAL A 467 18.55 17.22 -10.18
CA VAL A 467 19.17 16.73 -8.93
C VAL A 467 18.18 16.55 -7.78
N ASN A 468 17.09 17.32 -7.79
CA ASN A 468 15.97 17.23 -6.85
C ASN A 468 14.86 16.26 -7.30
N SER A 469 15.09 15.47 -8.34
CA SER A 469 14.10 14.53 -8.93
C SER A 469 14.79 13.40 -9.69
N LEU A 470 15.78 12.77 -9.07
CA LEU A 470 16.54 11.64 -9.62
C LEU A 470 15.75 10.33 -9.53
N TYR A 471 16.04 9.37 -10.40
CA TYR A 471 15.41 8.04 -10.42
C TYR A 471 16.44 6.92 -10.53
N ILE A 472 16.41 6.00 -9.57
CA ILE A 472 17.05 4.69 -9.70
C ILE A 472 16.05 3.80 -10.44
N TYR A 473 16.33 3.57 -11.72
CA TYR A 473 15.40 2.92 -12.64
C TYR A 473 16.16 2.14 -13.70
N GLU A 474 15.79 0.87 -13.91
CA GLU A 474 16.48 -0.03 -14.82
C GLU A 474 16.51 0.48 -16.27
N ARG A 475 15.40 1.04 -16.77
CA ARG A 475 15.34 1.57 -18.15
C ARG A 475 16.08 2.91 -18.33
N GLN A 476 16.52 3.54 -17.24
CA GLN A 476 17.30 4.78 -17.29
C GLN A 476 18.48 4.70 -16.31
N PRO A 477 19.55 3.94 -16.64
CA PRO A 477 20.66 3.68 -15.72
C PRO A 477 21.39 4.94 -15.24
N THR A 478 21.37 6.03 -16.00
CA THR A 478 21.97 7.32 -15.59
C THR A 478 20.97 8.28 -14.94
N GLY A 479 19.72 7.85 -14.74
CA GLY A 479 18.64 8.67 -14.18
C GLY A 479 18.87 9.13 -12.75
N HIS A 480 19.82 8.51 -12.05
CA HIS A 480 20.23 8.84 -10.69
C HIS A 480 21.65 9.41 -10.61
N HIS A 481 22.22 9.80 -11.75
CA HIS A 481 23.53 10.45 -11.81
C HIS A 481 23.39 11.97 -11.81
N PHE A 482 24.37 12.65 -11.23
CA PHE A 482 24.49 14.10 -11.26
C PHE A 482 25.97 14.50 -11.25
N ASP A 483 26.27 15.69 -11.75
CA ASP A 483 27.61 16.25 -11.77
C ASP A 483 27.77 17.31 -10.68
N VAL A 484 28.94 17.33 -10.04
CA VAL A 484 29.36 18.40 -9.13
C VAL A 484 30.43 19.22 -9.85
N ASN A 485 30.11 20.47 -10.13
CA ASN A 485 31.02 21.42 -10.77
C ASN A 485 31.69 22.29 -9.72
N TYR A 486 33.00 22.16 -9.61
CA TYR A 486 33.85 23.02 -8.78
C TYR A 486 34.44 24.13 -9.62
N ARG A 487 34.32 25.36 -9.11
CA ARG A 487 34.95 26.55 -9.68
C ARG A 487 35.82 27.19 -8.61
N LEU A 488 37.13 27.30 -8.87
CA LEU A 488 38.11 27.82 -7.93
C LEU A 488 38.82 29.04 -8.53
N THR A 489 38.91 30.12 -7.76
CA THR A 489 39.54 31.39 -8.13
C THR A 489 40.68 31.68 -7.16
N PRO A 490 41.95 31.46 -7.56
CA PRO A 490 43.11 31.84 -6.76
C PRO A 490 43.24 33.36 -6.63
N GLY A 491 43.63 33.84 -5.44
CA GLY A 491 43.73 35.26 -5.12
C GLY A 491 44.51 35.53 -3.82
N GLY A 492 44.25 36.69 -3.21
CA GLY A 492 44.78 37.05 -1.89
C GLY A 492 46.26 37.45 -1.86
N LEU A 493 46.83 37.89 -2.98
CA LEU A 493 48.25 38.30 -3.10
C LEU A 493 48.42 39.82 -3.24
N THR A 494 49.58 40.34 -2.83
CA THR A 494 50.03 41.71 -3.11
C THR A 494 50.76 41.81 -4.45
N ASN A 495 50.83 43.01 -5.05
CA ASN A 495 51.36 43.26 -6.41
C ASN A 495 52.89 43.11 -6.57
N SER A 496 53.58 42.36 -5.73
CA SER A 496 55.05 42.32 -5.69
C SER A 496 55.65 40.95 -5.35
N VAL A 497 54.83 39.91 -5.24
CA VAL A 497 55.28 38.59 -4.78
C VAL A 497 55.29 37.55 -5.90
N ASN A 498 56.26 36.64 -5.83
CA ASN A 498 56.46 35.54 -6.77
C ASN A 498 56.49 34.20 -6.03
N GLY A 499 55.96 33.15 -6.65
CA GLY A 499 55.98 31.82 -6.05
C GLY A 499 55.17 30.79 -6.81
N THR A 500 54.90 29.67 -6.16
CA THR A 500 54.14 28.54 -6.71
C THR A 500 53.32 27.89 -5.62
N ILE A 501 52.02 27.73 -5.86
CA ILE A 501 51.19 26.82 -5.07
C ILE A 501 51.24 25.41 -5.66
N ARG A 502 51.27 24.38 -4.83
CA ARG A 502 51.40 22.97 -5.23
C ARG A 502 50.36 22.07 -4.56
N ASN A 503 50.10 20.92 -5.19
CA ASN A 503 49.21 19.86 -4.72
C ASN A 503 47.78 20.37 -4.46
N ILE A 504 47.22 21.12 -5.42
CA ILE A 504 45.87 21.68 -5.29
C ILE A 504 44.87 20.53 -5.37
N LYS A 505 44.24 20.21 -4.23
CA LYS A 505 43.24 19.14 -4.12
C LYS A 505 41.97 19.63 -3.46
N ILE A 506 40.84 19.10 -3.91
CA ILE A 506 39.53 19.29 -3.27
C ILE A 506 39.25 18.07 -2.40
N ILE A 507 38.80 18.30 -1.18
CA ILE A 507 38.29 17.29 -0.25
C ILE A 507 36.78 17.50 -0.15
N GLN A 508 36.01 16.58 -0.74
CA GLN A 508 34.55 16.60 -0.71
C GLN A 508 34.02 15.48 0.19
N PRO A 509 33.47 15.79 1.38
CA PRO A 509 32.75 14.81 2.17
C PRO A 509 31.51 14.33 1.43
N LEU A 510 31.25 13.02 1.46
CA LEU A 510 30.08 12.40 0.85
C LEU A 510 29.05 12.05 1.94
N PRO A 511 27.79 12.47 1.80
CA PRO A 511 26.73 12.01 2.68
C PRO A 511 26.40 10.53 2.40
N PRO A 512 25.79 9.81 3.36
CA PRO A 512 25.30 8.45 3.13
C PRO A 512 24.37 8.38 1.91
N GLY A 513 24.51 7.32 1.11
CA GLY A 513 23.70 7.09 -0.08
C GLY A 513 24.15 7.84 -1.32
N ILE A 514 25.32 8.50 -1.28
CA ILE A 514 25.96 9.10 -2.44
C ILE A 514 27.33 8.47 -2.67
N SER A 515 27.58 8.06 -3.91
CA SER A 515 28.84 7.45 -4.32
C SER A 515 29.34 7.98 -5.66
N LEU A 516 30.61 7.71 -5.93
CA LEU A 516 31.26 8.02 -7.21
C LEU A 516 30.80 7.01 -8.27
N VAL A 517 30.40 7.46 -9.47
CA VAL A 517 29.95 6.55 -10.55
C VAL A 517 31.09 5.66 -11.05
N SER A 518 32.30 6.21 -11.19
CA SER A 518 33.51 5.47 -11.54
C SER A 518 34.77 6.27 -11.15
N SER A 519 35.87 5.57 -10.88
CA SER A 519 37.16 6.20 -10.57
C SER A 519 37.65 7.01 -11.77
N SER A 520 37.66 8.33 -11.64
CA SER A 520 38.30 9.24 -12.59
C SER A 520 39.77 9.44 -12.21
N ASN A 521 40.63 9.67 -13.20
CA ASN A 521 42.05 9.95 -12.95
C ASN A 521 42.19 11.17 -12.03
N GLY A 522 42.95 10.98 -10.94
CA GLY A 522 43.12 12.01 -9.91
C GLY A 522 41.96 12.10 -8.91
N VAL A 523 41.09 11.10 -8.80
CA VAL A 523 40.06 11.04 -7.74
C VAL A 523 40.21 9.76 -6.92
N ARG A 524 40.21 9.90 -5.60
CA ARG A 524 40.29 8.79 -4.65
C ARG A 524 39.18 8.90 -3.61
N VAL A 525 38.61 7.77 -3.22
CA VAL A 525 37.69 7.71 -2.09
C VAL A 525 38.50 7.35 -0.85
N THR A 526 38.42 8.16 0.20
CA THR A 526 39.05 7.93 1.49
C THR A 526 37.99 7.85 2.59
N ASP A 527 38.30 7.17 3.69
CA ASP A 527 37.46 7.13 4.88
C ASP A 527 38.22 7.77 6.05
N SER A 528 37.62 8.79 6.65
CA SER A 528 38.18 9.51 7.79
C SER A 528 37.14 9.54 8.90
N ASN A 529 37.34 8.73 9.94
CA ASN A 529 36.45 8.61 11.10
C ASN A 529 35.00 8.22 10.73
N GLY A 530 34.81 7.33 9.75
CA GLY A 530 33.49 6.88 9.31
C GLY A 530 32.80 7.82 8.32
N VAL A 531 33.45 8.91 7.91
CA VAL A 531 32.98 9.79 6.84
C VAL A 531 33.76 9.48 5.57
N LYS A 532 33.05 9.09 4.52
CA LYS A 532 33.62 8.92 3.18
C LYS A 532 33.90 10.29 2.57
N ASN A 533 35.10 10.47 2.03
CA ASN A 533 35.53 11.69 1.35
C ASN A 533 36.01 11.36 -0.06
N LEU A 534 35.82 12.30 -0.99
CA LEU A 534 36.53 12.31 -2.27
C LEU A 534 37.72 13.25 -2.18
N GLU A 535 38.90 12.72 -2.44
CA GLU A 535 40.10 13.51 -2.70
C GLU A 535 40.26 13.69 -4.20
N ILE A 536 40.19 14.93 -4.67
CA ILE A 536 40.14 15.28 -6.09
C ILE A 536 41.35 16.16 -6.42
N SER A 537 42.32 15.63 -7.15
CA SER A 537 43.43 16.39 -7.71
C SER A 537 42.93 17.35 -8.80
N VAL A 538 43.15 18.64 -8.58
CA VAL A 538 42.79 19.71 -9.52
C VAL A 538 43.98 20.03 -10.40
N GLN A 539 45.12 20.36 -9.78
CA GLN A 539 46.35 20.73 -10.48
C GLN A 539 47.58 20.56 -9.57
N ASP A 540 48.69 20.06 -10.13
CA ASP A 540 49.90 19.78 -9.36
C ASP A 540 50.65 21.04 -8.93
N ALA A 541 50.70 22.06 -9.80
CA ALA A 541 51.36 23.33 -9.51
C ALA A 541 50.73 24.49 -10.28
N LEU A 542 50.60 25.65 -9.64
CA LEU A 542 50.18 26.92 -10.24
C LEU A 542 51.14 28.03 -9.79
N THR A 543 51.81 28.65 -10.75
CA THR A 543 52.77 29.74 -10.50
C THR A 543 52.06 31.08 -10.41
N TYR A 544 52.66 32.02 -9.68
CA TYR A 544 52.26 33.43 -9.68
C TYR A 544 53.49 34.33 -9.73
N THR A 545 53.37 35.39 -10.52
CA THR A 545 54.43 36.39 -10.74
C THR A 545 53.84 37.79 -10.59
N ASN A 546 54.50 38.67 -9.83
CA ASN A 546 54.04 40.02 -9.51
C ASN A 546 52.60 40.04 -8.96
N GLY A 547 52.28 39.09 -8.07
CA GLY A 547 50.95 38.95 -7.47
C GLY A 547 49.87 38.38 -8.40
N LYS A 548 50.19 37.99 -9.64
CA LYS A 548 49.22 37.45 -10.60
C LYS A 548 49.47 35.97 -10.86
N PHE A 549 48.43 35.15 -10.70
CA PHE A 549 48.49 33.73 -11.04
C PHE A 549 48.54 33.50 -12.55
N SER A 550 49.22 32.42 -12.97
CA SER A 550 49.27 31.97 -14.36
C SER A 550 47.91 31.52 -14.90
N SER A 551 46.98 31.15 -14.02
CA SER A 551 45.56 31.01 -14.29
C SER A 551 44.75 31.62 -13.15
N ASN A 552 43.72 32.40 -13.48
CA ASN A 552 42.79 32.99 -12.54
C ASN A 552 41.56 32.12 -12.28
N LEU A 553 41.45 30.96 -12.94
CA LEU A 553 40.30 30.08 -12.84
C LEU A 553 40.72 28.62 -13.01
N LEU A 554 40.38 27.80 -12.02
CA LEU A 554 40.48 26.35 -12.09
C LEU A 554 39.08 25.74 -12.02
N GLN A 555 38.83 24.70 -12.80
CA GLN A 555 37.54 24.02 -12.84
C GLN A 555 37.74 22.51 -12.80
N LYS A 556 36.82 21.82 -12.12
CA LYS A 556 36.78 20.37 -12.06
C LYS A 556 35.34 19.90 -11.97
N THR A 557 34.98 18.86 -12.71
CA THR A 557 33.67 18.23 -12.66
C THR A 557 33.79 16.78 -12.22
N ILE A 558 32.99 16.38 -11.23
CA ILE A 558 32.93 15.02 -10.71
C ILE A 558 31.53 14.47 -10.87
N ARG A 559 31.41 13.25 -11.40
CA ARG A 559 30.13 12.56 -11.57
C ARG A 559 29.83 11.64 -10.39
N LEU A 560 28.72 11.92 -9.71
CA LEU A 560 28.22 11.15 -8.57
C LEU A 560 26.88 10.49 -8.91
N LYS A 561 26.45 9.58 -8.04
CA LYS A 561 25.16 8.92 -8.10
C LYS A 561 24.56 8.71 -6.72
N THR A 562 23.25 8.50 -6.67
CA THR A 562 22.55 8.07 -5.46
C THR A 562 22.44 6.54 -5.41
N ASP A 563 22.79 5.92 -4.28
CA ASP A 563 22.78 4.47 -4.11
C ASP A 563 21.40 3.91 -3.69
N TRP A 564 20.55 4.76 -3.12
CA TRP A 564 19.16 4.47 -2.74
C TRP A 564 18.33 5.76 -2.79
N SER A 565 17.03 5.69 -2.47
CA SER A 565 16.16 6.86 -2.44
C SER A 565 16.57 7.87 -1.36
N LEU A 566 16.72 9.13 -1.74
CA LEU A 566 17.12 10.24 -0.87
C LEU A 566 16.03 11.32 -0.90
N ASN A 567 15.89 12.08 0.19
CA ASN A 567 14.97 13.21 0.26
C ASN A 567 15.68 14.43 0.82
N GLN A 568 15.81 15.48 0.00
CA GLN A 568 16.39 16.76 0.35
C GLN A 568 17.81 16.71 0.97
N VAL A 569 18.65 15.77 0.55
CA VAL A 569 20.02 15.63 1.07
C VAL A 569 20.90 16.76 0.53
N ALA A 570 21.65 17.44 1.39
CA ALA A 570 22.67 18.40 0.94
C ALA A 570 24.01 17.71 0.74
N LEU A 571 24.72 18.12 -0.31
CA LEU A 571 26.14 17.81 -0.43
C LEU A 571 26.92 18.68 0.59
N PRO A 572 27.68 18.11 1.54
CA PRO A 572 28.47 18.88 2.51
C PRO A 572 29.45 19.85 1.84
N ALA A 573 29.85 20.91 2.55
CA ALA A 573 30.85 21.84 2.03
C ALA A 573 32.20 21.14 1.81
N ALA A 574 32.79 21.34 0.63
CA ALA A 574 34.12 20.86 0.33
C ALA A 574 35.19 21.84 0.85
N LYS A 575 36.43 21.38 0.87
CA LYS A 575 37.62 22.20 1.17
C LYS A 575 38.61 22.07 0.02
N VAL A 576 39.40 23.11 -0.20
CA VAL A 576 40.58 23.05 -1.07
C VAL A 576 41.84 23.12 -0.20
N GLU A 577 42.75 22.20 -0.47
CA GLU A 577 44.05 22.11 0.20
C GLU A 577 45.18 22.35 -0.82
N PHE A 578 46.20 23.09 -0.43
CA PHE A 578 47.41 23.32 -1.23
C PHE A 578 48.58 23.72 -0.34
N THR A 579 49.78 23.81 -0.91
CA THR A 579 50.98 24.34 -0.24
C THR A 579 51.53 25.51 -1.03
N ASP A 580 52.10 26.52 -0.37
CA ASP A 580 52.75 27.64 -1.04
C ASP A 580 54.27 27.62 -0.79
N SER A 581 55.04 27.76 -1.86
CA SER A 581 56.51 27.89 -1.83
C SER A 581 57.05 28.94 -0.85
N ARG A 582 56.34 30.07 -0.65
CA ARG A 582 56.76 31.15 0.27
C ARG A 582 56.47 30.84 1.74
N PHE A 583 55.53 29.94 2.01
CA PHE A 583 55.01 29.63 3.34
C PHE A 583 55.09 28.13 3.64
N SER A 584 56.13 27.45 3.18
CA SER A 584 56.32 26.00 3.35
C SER A 584 56.36 25.58 4.82
N ALA A 585 56.91 26.42 5.70
CA ALA A 585 56.91 26.20 7.15
C ALA A 585 55.50 26.24 7.79
N SER A 586 54.55 26.93 7.16
CA SER A 586 53.15 27.01 7.61
C SER A 586 52.31 25.79 7.22
N GLY A 587 52.89 24.84 6.48
CA GLY A 587 52.23 23.60 6.07
C GLY A 587 51.13 23.78 5.02
N VAL A 588 50.18 22.84 5.02
CA VAL A 588 49.04 22.81 4.10
C VAL A 588 48.08 23.96 4.42
N GLN A 589 47.81 24.78 3.42
CA GLN A 589 46.79 25.81 3.45
C GLN A 589 45.43 25.19 3.13
N ILE A 590 44.40 25.60 3.87
CA ILE A 590 43.04 25.08 3.73
C ILE A 590 42.08 26.25 3.55
N ASN A 591 41.29 26.23 2.47
CA ASN A 591 40.19 27.15 2.25
C ASN A 591 38.88 26.37 2.09
N ASN A 592 37.79 26.90 2.62
CA ASN A 592 36.46 26.32 2.44
C ASN A 592 35.89 26.69 1.06
N ILE A 593 35.22 25.73 0.42
CA ILE A 593 34.46 25.93 -0.82
C ILE A 593 33.01 26.19 -0.44
N THR A 594 32.40 27.19 -1.06
CA THR A 594 30.98 27.51 -0.89
C THR A 594 30.13 26.29 -1.22
N GLN A 595 29.31 25.87 -0.25
CA GLN A 595 28.45 24.69 -0.35
C GLN A 595 27.44 24.85 -1.49
N ALA A 596 27.15 23.76 -2.20
CA ALA A 596 26.05 23.73 -3.15
C ALA A 596 24.71 23.90 -2.43
N THR A 597 23.83 24.73 -2.98
CA THR A 597 22.54 25.09 -2.38
C THR A 597 21.41 24.13 -2.76
N ASP A 598 21.51 23.49 -3.92
CA ASP A 598 20.57 22.47 -4.41
C ASP A 598 20.53 21.26 -3.47
N ARG A 599 19.34 20.64 -3.40
CA ARG A 599 19.10 19.45 -2.58
C ARG A 599 18.89 18.23 -3.47
N ILE A 600 19.49 17.13 -3.04
CA ILE A 600 19.52 15.86 -3.76
C ILE A 600 18.34 15.02 -3.29
N THR A 601 17.45 14.71 -4.22
CA THR A 601 16.29 13.84 -3.99
C THR A 601 16.27 12.78 -5.07
N SER A 602 16.14 11.53 -4.67
CA SER A 602 16.04 10.38 -5.57
C SER A 602 14.92 9.44 -5.15
N LYS A 603 14.26 8.82 -6.12
CA LYS A 603 13.28 7.74 -5.90
C LYS A 603 13.74 6.46 -6.60
N VAL A 604 13.25 5.32 -6.14
CA VAL A 604 13.38 4.05 -6.86
C VAL A 604 12.13 3.86 -7.70
N ARG A 605 12.27 3.59 -8.99
CA ARG A 605 11.13 3.43 -9.89
C ARG A 605 11.02 2.01 -10.43
N LEU A 606 9.80 1.47 -10.44
CA LEU A 606 9.45 0.19 -11.04
C LEU A 606 8.22 0.37 -11.94
N ASP A 607 8.26 -0.18 -13.16
CA ASP A 607 7.10 -0.14 -14.06
C ASP A 607 5.95 -0.98 -13.50
N TRP A 608 4.72 -0.46 -13.54
CA TRP A 608 3.54 -1.27 -13.21
C TRP A 608 3.38 -2.41 -14.23
N PRO A 609 2.91 -3.61 -13.83
CA PRO A 609 2.75 -4.73 -14.76
C PRO A 609 1.75 -4.35 -15.86
N TYR A 610 2.10 -4.66 -17.12
CA TYR A 610 1.37 -4.26 -18.32
C TYR A 610 -0.14 -4.59 -18.28
N ASP A 611 -0.95 -3.56 -18.50
CA ASP A 611 -2.25 -3.63 -19.17
C ASP A 611 -2.21 -2.49 -20.20
N THR A 612 -2.26 -2.80 -21.51
CA THR A 612 -1.92 -1.81 -22.54
C THR A 612 -3.14 -0.98 -22.94
N LEU A 613 -3.13 0.32 -22.64
CA LEU A 613 -3.80 1.29 -23.51
C LEU A 613 -2.98 1.39 -24.82
N LEU A 614 -3.60 1.02 -25.94
CA LEU A 614 -3.16 1.32 -27.32
C LEU A 614 -2.07 0.44 -27.96
N GLY A 615 -1.59 -0.63 -27.31
CA GLY A 615 -0.61 -1.54 -27.96
C GLY A 615 0.76 -0.91 -28.26
N LEU A 616 1.09 0.23 -27.63
CA LEU A 616 2.34 1.00 -27.84
C LEU A 616 3.46 0.67 -26.83
N GLY A 617 3.25 -0.28 -25.90
CA GLY A 617 4.32 -0.78 -25.02
C GLY A 617 4.74 0.12 -23.85
N ILE A 618 3.94 1.14 -23.50
CA ILE A 618 4.17 2.04 -22.35
C ILE A 618 3.20 1.66 -21.21
N PRO A 619 3.66 1.48 -19.95
CA PRO A 619 2.76 1.18 -18.84
C PRO A 619 1.94 2.41 -18.43
N ASP A 620 0.68 2.19 -18.04
CA ASP A 620 -0.25 3.23 -17.57
C ASP A 620 0.20 3.86 -16.24
N PHE A 621 0.96 3.09 -15.45
CA PHE A 621 1.45 3.49 -14.14
C PHE A 621 2.91 3.10 -13.93
N PHE A 622 3.56 3.80 -13.01
CA PHE A 622 4.81 3.36 -12.40
C PHE A 622 4.71 3.46 -10.89
N LEU A 623 5.59 2.75 -10.20
CA LEU A 623 5.73 2.76 -8.76
C LEU A 623 6.97 3.53 -8.37
N ASP A 624 6.81 4.50 -7.48
CA ASP A 624 7.90 5.29 -6.91
C ASP A 624 8.09 4.93 -5.43
N GLY A 625 9.23 4.33 -5.11
CA GLY A 625 9.69 4.06 -3.76
C GLY A 625 10.52 5.21 -3.19
N GLU A 626 10.19 5.65 -1.98
CA GLU A 626 10.71 6.89 -1.38
C GLU A 626 11.69 6.64 -0.22
N ALA A 627 12.36 7.70 0.23
CA ALA A 627 13.34 7.64 1.32
C ALA A 627 12.68 7.33 2.68
N SER A 628 11.38 7.58 2.81
CA SER A 628 10.54 7.21 3.96
C SER A 628 10.19 5.72 4.01
N GLY A 629 10.50 4.94 2.97
CA GLY A 629 10.02 3.57 2.84
C GLY A 629 8.61 3.45 2.27
N SER A 630 7.93 4.56 1.97
CA SER A 630 6.63 4.54 1.29
C SER A 630 6.75 4.25 -0.20
N ILE A 631 5.70 3.69 -0.78
CA ILE A 631 5.58 3.42 -2.22
C ILE A 631 4.34 4.13 -2.75
N GLN A 632 4.49 4.86 -3.84
CA GLN A 632 3.39 5.51 -4.54
C GLN A 632 3.14 4.86 -5.90
N LYS A 633 1.88 4.66 -6.26
CA LYS A 633 1.47 4.31 -7.62
C LYS A 633 1.11 5.59 -8.34
N ILE A 634 1.83 5.88 -9.41
CA ILE A 634 1.75 7.15 -10.15
C ILE A 634 1.23 6.87 -11.55
N GLU A 635 0.25 7.64 -12.00
CA GLU A 635 -0.26 7.61 -13.37
C GLU A 635 0.74 8.28 -14.33
N ASN A 636 1.10 7.58 -15.41
CA ASN A 636 2.16 8.00 -16.30
C ASN A 636 1.80 9.24 -17.14
N SER A 637 0.52 9.37 -17.53
CA SER A 637 0.04 10.48 -18.37
C SER A 637 -0.01 11.82 -17.63
N THR A 638 -0.28 11.81 -16.32
CA THR A 638 -0.52 13.02 -15.52
C THR A 638 0.55 13.26 -14.45
N GLY A 639 1.32 12.24 -14.07
CA GLY A 639 2.24 12.29 -12.92
C GLY A 639 1.53 12.34 -11.57
N ASN A 640 0.23 12.03 -11.53
CA ASN A 640 -0.55 12.05 -10.30
C ASN A 640 -0.39 10.76 -9.51
N SER A 641 -0.31 10.89 -8.19
CA SER A 641 -0.37 9.75 -7.29
C SER A 641 -1.81 9.27 -7.16
N VAL A 642 -2.06 7.99 -7.49
CA VAL A 642 -3.39 7.37 -7.45
C VAL A 642 -3.54 6.37 -6.29
N ALA A 643 -2.44 5.97 -5.67
CA ALA A 643 -2.43 5.17 -4.45
C ALA A 643 -1.08 5.32 -3.74
N ARG A 644 -1.07 5.15 -2.41
CA ARG A 644 0.14 5.18 -1.59
C ARG A 644 0.11 4.08 -0.55
N LEU A 645 1.26 3.46 -0.30
CA LEU A 645 1.50 2.56 0.82
C LEU A 645 2.47 3.22 1.80
N ILE A 646 2.12 3.20 3.08
CA ILE A 646 2.93 3.71 4.19
C ILE A 646 3.02 2.64 5.28
N SER A 647 4.11 2.63 6.04
CA SER A 647 4.39 1.62 7.07
C SER A 647 3.35 1.56 8.20
N SER A 648 2.69 2.68 8.52
CA SER A 648 1.62 2.72 9.54
C SER A 648 0.37 1.93 9.12
N GLU A 649 0.17 1.73 7.83
CA GLU A 649 -0.99 1.00 7.27
C GLU A 649 -0.60 -0.37 6.70
N THR A 650 0.69 -0.57 6.40
CA THR A 650 1.25 -1.76 5.76
C THR A 650 2.44 -2.26 6.58
N PRO A 651 2.22 -3.17 7.55
CA PRO A 651 3.27 -3.70 8.43
C PRO A 651 4.44 -4.36 7.70
N GLU A 652 4.23 -4.78 6.45
CA GLU A 652 5.25 -5.35 5.57
C GLU A 652 6.29 -4.30 5.12
N LEU A 653 5.96 -3.00 5.18
CA LEU A 653 6.88 -1.90 4.90
C LEU A 653 7.67 -1.50 6.15
N THR A 654 8.97 -1.27 5.96
CA THR A 654 9.83 -0.66 6.99
C THR A 654 10.10 0.80 6.66
N VAL A 655 10.36 1.60 7.69
CA VAL A 655 10.57 3.04 7.54
C VAL A 655 12.04 3.33 7.32
N LYS A 656 12.53 2.89 6.16
CA LYS A 656 13.92 3.00 5.73
C LYS A 656 13.95 3.42 4.26
N PRO A 657 15.02 4.06 3.80
CA PRO A 657 15.16 4.39 2.39
C PRO A 657 15.15 3.13 1.51
N ILE A 658 14.36 3.17 0.44
CA ILE A 658 14.28 2.09 -0.54
C ILE A 658 15.49 2.16 -1.46
N LYS A 659 16.22 1.06 -1.56
CA LYS A 659 17.40 0.87 -2.43
C LYS A 659 17.01 0.31 -3.79
N ASN A 660 16.06 -0.62 -3.82
CA ASN A 660 15.62 -1.28 -5.05
C ASN A 660 14.18 -1.81 -4.94
N MET A 661 13.48 -1.93 -6.07
CA MET A 661 12.17 -2.56 -6.18
C MET A 661 12.12 -3.38 -7.47
N ASN A 662 11.88 -4.68 -7.36
CA ASN A 662 11.81 -5.59 -8.50
C ASN A 662 10.61 -6.55 -8.36
N TYR A 663 10.12 -7.11 -9.45
CA TYR A 663 9.20 -8.24 -9.37
C TYR A 663 9.93 -9.51 -8.94
N LYS A 664 9.33 -10.27 -8.02
CA LYS A 664 9.89 -11.54 -7.58
C LYS A 664 9.88 -12.54 -8.74
N ILE A 665 11.03 -13.16 -8.99
CA ILE A 665 11.18 -14.16 -10.06
C ILE A 665 10.23 -15.34 -9.78
N GLY A 666 9.54 -15.80 -10.83
CA GLY A 666 8.62 -16.94 -10.76
C GLY A 666 7.21 -16.63 -10.26
N THR A 667 6.86 -15.36 -10.00
CA THR A 667 5.52 -14.97 -9.54
C THR A 667 4.66 -14.28 -10.60
N ASP A 668 5.07 -14.28 -11.87
CA ASP A 668 4.37 -13.57 -12.96
C ASP A 668 3.99 -12.12 -12.58
N ASN A 669 4.96 -11.38 -12.02
CA ASN A 669 4.82 -10.00 -11.55
C ASN A 669 3.72 -9.77 -10.48
N SER A 670 3.25 -10.81 -9.79
CA SER A 670 2.25 -10.68 -8.72
C SER A 670 2.84 -10.29 -7.35
N VAL A 671 4.16 -10.24 -7.21
CA VAL A 671 4.86 -9.90 -5.97
C VAL A 671 5.99 -8.92 -6.26
N ILE A 672 6.05 -7.84 -5.49
CA ILE A 672 7.17 -6.89 -5.50
C ILE A 672 8.10 -7.23 -4.35
N GLN A 673 9.39 -7.36 -4.66
CA GLN A 673 10.48 -7.46 -3.70
C GLN A 673 11.12 -6.08 -3.53
N ILE A 674 11.12 -5.57 -2.30
CA ILE A 674 11.68 -4.27 -1.92
C ILE A 674 12.98 -4.53 -1.17
N THR A 675 14.06 -3.91 -1.61
CA THR A 675 15.35 -3.90 -0.88
C THR A 675 15.56 -2.52 -0.28
N TYR A 676 15.89 -2.45 1.00
CA TYR A 676 16.16 -1.20 1.72
C TYR A 676 17.67 -0.86 1.73
N ALA A 677 18.02 0.34 2.17
CA ALA A 677 19.40 0.84 2.18
C ALA A 677 20.39 -0.01 3.00
N ASP A 678 19.90 -0.74 4.01
CA ASP A 678 20.67 -1.69 4.83
C ASP A 678 20.60 -3.14 4.31
N ASP A 679 20.15 -3.32 3.08
CA ASP A 679 19.97 -4.62 2.40
C ASP A 679 18.87 -5.51 3.00
N ASP A 680 18.03 -4.96 3.89
CA ASP A 680 16.82 -5.64 4.35
C ASP A 680 15.80 -5.81 3.20
N VAL A 681 15.10 -6.94 3.16
CA VAL A 681 14.19 -7.30 2.05
C VAL A 681 12.77 -7.57 2.55
N ARG A 682 11.78 -7.00 1.87
CA ARG A 682 10.35 -7.21 2.12
C ARG A 682 9.58 -7.51 0.85
N GLU A 683 8.42 -8.12 0.99
CA GLU A 683 7.55 -8.51 -0.12
C GLU A 683 6.18 -7.85 0.00
N ILE A 684 5.66 -7.35 -1.13
CA ILE A 684 4.29 -6.86 -1.26
C ILE A 684 3.58 -7.68 -2.32
N TYR A 685 2.43 -8.23 -1.97
CA TYR A 685 1.58 -8.98 -2.87
C TYR A 685 0.66 -8.03 -3.65
N LEU A 686 0.48 -8.29 -4.95
CA LEU A 686 -0.40 -7.52 -5.84
C LEU A 686 -1.64 -8.31 -6.29
N VAL A 687 -1.67 -9.61 -5.97
CA VAL A 687 -2.79 -10.52 -6.26
C VAL A 687 -3.19 -11.21 -4.96
N ALA A 688 -4.50 -11.32 -4.72
CA ALA A 688 -5.02 -12.07 -3.60
C ALA A 688 -4.85 -13.57 -3.81
N ASP A 689 -4.48 -14.30 -2.76
CA ASP A 689 -4.45 -15.77 -2.74
C ASP A 689 -5.09 -16.27 -1.45
N TYR A 690 -5.65 -17.48 -1.49
CA TYR A 690 -6.48 -18.03 -0.42
C TYR A 690 -6.33 -19.54 -0.30
N ASP A 691 -6.36 -20.06 0.92
CA ASP A 691 -6.48 -21.49 1.17
C ASP A 691 -7.96 -21.88 1.28
N ILE A 692 -8.26 -23.12 0.89
CA ILE A 692 -9.53 -23.77 1.22
C ILE A 692 -9.31 -24.53 2.53
N ILE A 693 -10.19 -24.35 3.51
CA ILE A 693 -10.08 -24.98 4.82
C ILE A 693 -11.37 -25.72 5.17
N GLU A 694 -11.26 -26.81 5.95
CA GLU A 694 -12.41 -27.47 6.55
C GLU A 694 -12.99 -26.63 7.70
N ASP A 695 -14.31 -26.48 7.75
CA ASP A 695 -15.00 -25.56 8.68
C ASP A 695 -14.75 -25.86 10.17
N THR A 696 -14.58 -27.14 10.53
CA THR A 696 -14.46 -27.57 11.94
C THR A 696 -13.02 -27.83 12.37
N THR A 697 -12.18 -28.36 11.48
CA THR A 697 -10.79 -28.75 11.80
C THR A 697 -9.78 -27.66 11.42
N ASN A 698 -10.16 -26.69 10.56
CA ASN A 698 -9.27 -25.73 9.92
C ASN A 698 -8.11 -26.35 9.10
N ASN A 699 -8.20 -27.64 8.76
CA ASN A 699 -7.21 -28.29 7.91
C ASN A 699 -7.28 -27.71 6.49
N ILE A 700 -6.11 -27.45 5.91
CA ILE A 700 -6.00 -26.94 4.53
C ILE A 700 -6.32 -28.07 3.54
N ILE A 701 -7.25 -27.79 2.63
CA ILE A 701 -7.64 -28.65 1.52
C ILE A 701 -6.92 -28.14 0.27
N PRO A 702 -6.08 -28.94 -0.41
CA PRO A 702 -5.50 -28.55 -1.68
C PRO A 702 -6.59 -28.37 -2.75
N SER A 703 -6.36 -27.50 -3.74
CA SER A 703 -7.29 -27.36 -4.87
C SER A 703 -7.50 -28.71 -5.57
N GLY A 704 -8.76 -29.06 -5.86
CA GLY A 704 -9.16 -30.39 -6.35
C GLY A 704 -9.43 -31.42 -5.25
N GLY A 705 -9.17 -31.07 -3.98
CA GLY A 705 -9.39 -31.94 -2.83
C GLY A 705 -10.85 -32.22 -2.52
N LYS A 706 -11.08 -33.17 -1.60
CA LYS A 706 -12.41 -33.60 -1.18
C LYS A 706 -12.55 -33.55 0.33
N THR A 707 -13.72 -33.18 0.82
CA THR A 707 -14.09 -33.27 2.24
C THR A 707 -15.56 -33.65 2.39
N SER A 708 -15.91 -34.30 3.50
CA SER A 708 -17.31 -34.53 3.88
C SER A 708 -17.81 -33.50 4.90
N ILE A 709 -16.88 -32.69 5.44
CA ILE A 709 -17.14 -31.56 6.33
C ILE A 709 -17.41 -30.32 5.45
N GLY A 710 -18.12 -29.32 5.97
CA GLY A 710 -18.22 -28.03 5.27
C GLY A 710 -16.83 -27.43 5.00
N ALA A 711 -16.74 -26.57 3.99
CA ALA A 711 -15.49 -25.94 3.59
C ALA A 711 -15.65 -24.43 3.53
N SER A 712 -14.56 -23.73 3.80
CA SER A 712 -14.48 -22.28 3.77
C SER A 712 -13.21 -21.83 3.04
N THR A 713 -13.15 -20.55 2.69
CA THR A 713 -11.94 -19.93 2.14
C THR A 713 -11.34 -18.95 3.15
N LYS A 714 -10.01 -18.93 3.20
CA LYS A 714 -9.24 -18.03 4.06
C LYS A 714 -8.11 -17.41 3.27
N LEU A 715 -8.07 -16.09 3.19
CA LEU A 715 -7.00 -15.37 2.49
C LEU A 715 -5.64 -15.64 3.15
N THR A 716 -4.64 -15.92 2.34
CA THR A 716 -3.24 -16.12 2.75
C THR A 716 -2.34 -15.01 2.25
N LYS A 717 -2.67 -14.42 1.10
CA LYS A 717 -1.98 -13.26 0.51
C LYS A 717 -3.01 -12.20 0.17
N VAL A 718 -2.77 -10.98 0.59
CA VAL A 718 -3.70 -9.86 0.42
C VAL A 718 -2.95 -8.69 -0.22
N PRO A 719 -3.45 -8.13 -1.34
CA PRO A 719 -2.90 -6.91 -1.88
C PRO A 719 -3.05 -5.75 -0.91
N GLN A 720 -2.05 -4.89 -0.87
CA GLN A 720 -1.96 -3.82 0.12
C GLN A 720 -2.59 -2.51 -0.40
N GLY A 721 -3.12 -1.69 0.52
CA GLY A 721 -3.66 -0.36 0.26
C GLY A 721 -5.06 -0.11 0.83
N LYS A 722 -5.37 1.16 1.13
CA LYS A 722 -6.59 1.60 1.81
C LYS A 722 -7.90 1.27 1.07
N ASP A 723 -7.86 1.25 -0.27
CA ASP A 723 -9.03 1.04 -1.13
C ASP A 723 -9.00 -0.30 -1.88
N VAL A 724 -8.33 -1.31 -1.31
CA VAL A 724 -8.37 -2.66 -1.86
C VAL A 724 -9.73 -3.30 -1.58
N SER A 725 -10.47 -3.59 -2.64
CA SER A 725 -11.71 -4.38 -2.59
C SER A 725 -11.41 -5.83 -2.92
N LEU A 726 -11.89 -6.75 -2.07
CA LEU A 726 -11.77 -8.19 -2.24
C LEU A 726 -13.16 -8.75 -2.57
N GLU A 727 -13.24 -9.50 -3.67
CA GLU A 727 -14.49 -10.06 -4.15
C GLU A 727 -14.34 -11.56 -4.38
N ILE A 728 -15.39 -12.30 -4.04
CA ILE A 728 -15.48 -13.74 -4.23
C ILE A 728 -16.76 -14.09 -4.99
N ARG A 729 -16.70 -15.12 -5.82
CA ARG A 729 -17.88 -15.81 -6.35
C ARG A 729 -17.65 -17.30 -6.39
N THR A 730 -18.73 -18.05 -6.36
CA THR A 730 -18.69 -19.51 -6.35
C THR A 730 -19.64 -20.10 -7.39
N LYS A 731 -19.37 -21.34 -7.77
CA LYS A 731 -20.23 -22.14 -8.64
C LYS A 731 -20.27 -23.57 -8.09
N THR A 732 -21.47 -24.10 -7.87
CA THR A 732 -21.64 -25.47 -7.36
C THR A 732 -22.24 -26.36 -8.45
N GLY A 733 -21.51 -27.41 -8.85
CA GLY A 733 -21.91 -28.31 -9.94
C GLY A 733 -22.15 -27.56 -11.26
N ASP A 734 -23.30 -27.82 -11.89
CA ASP A 734 -23.70 -27.22 -13.16
C ASP A 734 -24.44 -25.88 -12.98
N ALA A 735 -24.50 -25.33 -11.77
CA ALA A 735 -25.14 -24.03 -11.53
C ALA A 735 -24.38 -22.89 -12.22
N SER A 736 -25.07 -21.77 -12.47
CA SER A 736 -24.42 -20.52 -12.85
C SER A 736 -23.55 -19.99 -11.70
N TRP A 737 -22.52 -19.23 -12.04
CA TRP A 737 -21.73 -18.48 -11.06
C TRP A 737 -22.63 -17.55 -10.25
N THR A 738 -22.36 -17.46 -8.94
CA THR A 738 -22.95 -16.39 -8.13
C THR A 738 -22.44 -15.02 -8.58
N GLU A 739 -23.18 -13.97 -8.24
CA GLU A 739 -22.66 -12.60 -8.35
C GLU A 739 -21.41 -12.43 -7.48
N TRP A 740 -20.57 -11.48 -7.87
CA TRP A 740 -19.41 -11.10 -7.08
C TRP A 740 -19.88 -10.47 -5.76
N THR A 741 -19.37 -10.99 -4.65
CA THR A 741 -19.66 -10.47 -3.30
C THR A 741 -18.39 -10.02 -2.62
N SER A 742 -18.42 -8.84 -2.02
CA SER A 742 -17.28 -8.30 -1.27
C SER A 742 -17.13 -8.99 0.08
N PHE A 743 -15.89 -9.21 0.53
CA PHE A 743 -15.61 -9.80 1.83
C PHE A 743 -14.39 -9.18 2.53
N ASN A 744 -14.30 -9.37 3.84
CA ASN A 744 -13.25 -8.73 4.65
C ASN A 744 -11.94 -9.55 4.60
N LYS A 745 -10.79 -8.87 4.51
CA LYS A 745 -9.46 -9.50 4.47
C LYS A 745 -9.16 -10.46 5.63
N ASN A 746 -9.77 -10.24 6.79
CA ASN A 746 -9.59 -11.07 7.99
C ASN A 746 -10.71 -12.10 8.21
N SER A 747 -11.70 -12.16 7.31
CA SER A 747 -12.84 -13.07 7.45
C SER A 747 -12.59 -14.41 6.76
N VAL A 748 -13.16 -15.46 7.33
CA VAL A 748 -13.31 -16.76 6.69
C VAL A 748 -14.64 -16.74 5.95
N HIS A 749 -14.63 -17.06 4.65
CA HIS A 749 -15.85 -17.05 3.83
C HIS A 749 -16.34 -18.49 3.61
N PRO A 750 -17.51 -18.86 4.17
CA PRO A 750 -18.03 -20.22 4.07
C PRO A 750 -18.51 -20.54 2.65
N LEU A 751 -18.22 -21.75 2.18
CA LEU A 751 -18.70 -22.25 0.91
C LEU A 751 -20.06 -22.92 1.11
N VAL A 752 -21.08 -22.41 0.41
CA VAL A 752 -22.44 -22.91 0.51
C VAL A 752 -22.70 -23.92 -0.60
N GLY A 753 -23.10 -25.12 -0.22
CA GLY A 753 -23.47 -26.19 -1.17
C GLY A 753 -22.78 -27.51 -0.87
N LYS A 754 -23.15 -28.52 -1.65
CA LYS A 754 -22.54 -29.86 -1.66
C LYS A 754 -22.28 -30.25 -3.13
N GLY A 755 -21.25 -31.04 -3.38
CA GLY A 755 -20.73 -31.36 -4.72
C GLY A 755 -19.43 -30.61 -5.05
N LEU A 756 -19.07 -30.56 -6.34
CA LEU A 756 -17.93 -29.77 -6.82
C LEU A 756 -18.24 -28.28 -6.71
N ILE A 757 -17.41 -27.55 -5.97
CA ILE A 757 -17.49 -26.11 -5.81
C ILE A 757 -16.26 -25.50 -6.47
N GLU A 758 -16.46 -24.69 -7.52
CA GLU A 758 -15.44 -23.82 -8.09
C GLU A 758 -15.50 -22.45 -7.38
N ILE A 759 -14.34 -21.92 -7.02
CA ILE A 759 -14.19 -20.65 -6.32
C ILE A 759 -13.33 -19.72 -7.15
N GLU A 760 -13.75 -18.46 -7.28
CA GLU A 760 -12.94 -17.39 -7.83
C GLU A 760 -12.84 -16.24 -6.85
N VAL A 761 -11.61 -15.80 -6.58
CA VAL A 761 -11.32 -14.60 -5.79
C VAL A 761 -10.58 -13.61 -6.68
N ARG A 762 -10.94 -12.34 -6.58
CA ARG A 762 -10.22 -11.23 -7.22
C ARG A 762 -10.12 -10.03 -6.28
N SER A 763 -9.18 -9.16 -6.60
CA SER A 763 -8.88 -7.95 -5.82
C SER A 763 -8.77 -6.73 -6.74
N ARG A 764 -9.41 -5.61 -6.40
CA ARG A 764 -9.42 -4.36 -7.18
C ARG A 764 -8.97 -3.17 -6.33
N GLY A 765 -8.55 -2.09 -6.98
CA GLY A 765 -8.17 -0.84 -6.31
C GLY A 765 -6.72 -0.82 -5.82
N ALA A 766 -6.24 0.37 -5.45
CA ALA A 766 -4.88 0.63 -4.96
C ALA A 766 -3.77 -0.12 -5.74
N PHE A 767 -3.09 -1.07 -5.08
CA PHE A 767 -2.00 -1.88 -5.63
C PHE A 767 -2.44 -3.28 -6.08
N ALA A 768 -3.73 -3.55 -6.26
CA ALA A 768 -4.21 -4.83 -6.78
C ALA A 768 -4.18 -4.88 -8.32
N LEU A 769 -3.80 -6.04 -8.89
CA LEU A 769 -3.73 -6.26 -10.34
C LEU A 769 -5.06 -6.71 -10.99
N ASN A 770 -6.17 -6.78 -10.25
CA ASN A 770 -7.46 -7.26 -10.75
C ASN A 770 -7.39 -8.63 -11.46
N ARG A 771 -6.50 -9.50 -10.98
CA ARG A 771 -6.36 -10.89 -11.45
C ARG A 771 -7.28 -11.81 -10.66
N VAL A 772 -7.83 -12.82 -11.34
CA VAL A 772 -8.72 -13.83 -10.76
C VAL A 772 -7.89 -15.07 -10.41
N ILE A 773 -7.97 -15.51 -9.15
CA ILE A 773 -7.43 -16.79 -8.69
C ILE A 773 -8.56 -17.79 -8.55
N ARG A 774 -8.44 -18.92 -9.25
CA ARG A 774 -9.41 -20.02 -9.23
C ARG A 774 -8.86 -21.21 -8.46
N LYS A 775 -9.67 -21.77 -7.56
CA LYS A 775 -9.45 -23.05 -6.88
C LYS A 775 -10.77 -23.82 -6.84
N GLU A 776 -10.71 -25.11 -6.55
CA GLU A 776 -11.89 -25.97 -6.50
C GLU A 776 -11.83 -26.95 -5.32
N VAL A 777 -12.99 -27.38 -4.82
CA VAL A 777 -13.12 -28.39 -3.76
C VAL A 777 -14.40 -29.20 -3.95
N THR A 778 -14.39 -30.48 -3.61
CA THR A 778 -15.61 -31.31 -3.57
C THR A 778 -16.09 -31.50 -2.13
N VAL A 779 -17.30 -31.05 -1.81
CA VAL A 779 -17.93 -31.27 -0.50
C VAL A 779 -18.96 -32.40 -0.61
N ASN A 780 -18.66 -33.58 -0.07
CA ASN A 780 -19.50 -34.76 -0.19
C ASN A 780 -20.84 -34.58 0.55
N ARG A 781 -21.94 -34.96 -0.11
CA ARG A 781 -23.27 -35.13 0.48
C ARG A 781 -23.40 -36.57 0.96
N LEU A 782 -23.35 -36.76 2.27
CA LEU A 782 -23.47 -38.07 2.91
C LEU A 782 -24.92 -38.60 2.89
N VAL A 783 -25.05 -39.92 2.85
CA VAL A 783 -26.29 -40.67 3.07
C VAL A 783 -26.80 -40.39 4.48
N GLN A 784 -28.11 -40.15 4.61
CA GLN A 784 -28.77 -39.86 5.88
C GLN A 784 -29.71 -40.99 6.31
N SER A 785 -30.31 -41.72 5.36
CA SER A 785 -31.11 -42.91 5.66
C SER A 785 -31.12 -43.89 4.49
N ILE A 786 -31.30 -45.17 4.83
CA ILE A 786 -31.54 -46.26 3.89
C ILE A 786 -32.90 -46.87 4.24
N ASN A 787 -33.90 -46.68 3.37
CA ASN A 787 -35.24 -47.24 3.59
C ASN A 787 -35.43 -48.47 2.72
N VAL A 788 -35.82 -49.58 3.34
CA VAL A 788 -35.99 -50.88 2.67
C VAL A 788 -37.44 -51.31 2.77
N SER A 789 -38.03 -51.75 1.64
CA SER A 789 -39.42 -52.21 1.57
C SER A 789 -39.54 -53.48 0.71
N PRO A 790 -40.26 -54.52 1.18
CA PRO A 790 -40.95 -54.60 2.46
C PRO A 790 -40.00 -54.79 3.67
N ASN A 791 -40.42 -54.34 4.86
CA ASN A 791 -39.74 -54.58 6.14
C ASN A 791 -40.80 -54.71 7.26
N PRO A 792 -40.99 -55.88 7.90
CA PRO A 792 -40.25 -57.14 7.69
C PRO A 792 -40.63 -57.85 6.38
N ILE A 793 -39.84 -58.84 5.97
CA ILE A 793 -40.05 -59.66 4.77
C ILE A 793 -40.58 -61.04 5.17
N LYS A 794 -41.66 -61.49 4.51
CA LYS A 794 -42.17 -62.86 4.58
C LYS A 794 -42.10 -63.50 3.20
N LEU A 795 -41.50 -64.68 3.09
CA LEU A 795 -41.20 -65.33 1.82
C LEU A 795 -41.52 -66.83 1.89
N ASP A 796 -42.18 -67.39 0.90
CA ASP A 796 -42.42 -68.84 0.85
C ASP A 796 -41.16 -69.56 0.36
N LYS A 797 -40.91 -70.76 0.89
CA LYS A 797 -39.79 -71.62 0.44
C LYS A 797 -39.86 -71.83 -1.09
N GLY A 798 -38.76 -71.60 -1.78
CA GLY A 798 -38.61 -71.73 -3.23
C GLY A 798 -39.17 -70.57 -4.07
N LYS A 799 -39.70 -69.50 -3.44
CA LYS A 799 -40.16 -68.29 -4.14
C LYS A 799 -39.14 -67.16 -4.04
N SER A 800 -39.22 -66.22 -4.98
CA SER A 800 -38.40 -65.01 -5.01
C SER A 800 -39.24 -63.75 -4.80
N MET A 801 -38.59 -62.68 -4.32
CA MET A 801 -39.22 -61.38 -4.05
C MET A 801 -38.25 -60.23 -4.35
N ASP A 802 -38.77 -59.14 -4.88
CA ASP A 802 -38.01 -57.90 -5.03
C ASP A 802 -38.07 -57.06 -3.74
N VAL A 803 -36.89 -56.66 -3.27
CA VAL A 803 -36.69 -55.75 -2.15
C VAL A 803 -36.23 -54.41 -2.69
N SER A 804 -37.01 -53.35 -2.43
CA SER A 804 -36.67 -51.99 -2.87
C SER A 804 -35.83 -51.28 -1.81
N VAL A 805 -34.72 -50.67 -2.22
CA VAL A 805 -33.79 -49.92 -1.37
C VAL A 805 -33.75 -48.46 -1.84
N ASN A 806 -34.17 -47.55 -0.97
CA ASN A 806 -34.20 -46.12 -1.25
C ASN A 806 -33.22 -45.38 -0.35
N ILE A 807 -32.21 -44.75 -0.96
CA ILE A 807 -31.21 -43.94 -0.26
C ILE A 807 -31.67 -42.49 -0.24
N SER A 808 -31.67 -41.90 0.96
CA SER A 808 -31.94 -40.49 1.17
C SER A 808 -30.70 -39.80 1.73
N PRO A 809 -30.35 -38.58 1.27
CA PRO A 809 -31.04 -37.83 0.21
C PRO A 809 -30.75 -38.40 -1.19
N ILE A 810 -31.66 -38.17 -2.13
CA ILE A 810 -31.57 -38.74 -3.49
C ILE A 810 -30.33 -38.29 -4.26
N ASP A 811 -29.71 -37.19 -3.86
CA ASP A 811 -28.50 -36.60 -4.47
C ASP A 811 -27.25 -36.81 -3.58
N ALA A 812 -27.25 -37.79 -2.68
CA ALA A 812 -26.03 -38.22 -1.98
C ALA A 812 -24.90 -38.49 -2.99
N THR A 813 -23.69 -38.03 -2.69
CA THR A 813 -22.53 -38.06 -3.61
C THR A 813 -22.07 -39.48 -3.90
N ASN A 814 -22.23 -40.40 -2.94
CA ASN A 814 -22.02 -41.83 -3.12
C ASN A 814 -23.26 -42.60 -2.63
N LYS A 815 -24.00 -43.21 -3.57
CA LYS A 815 -25.21 -43.99 -3.29
C LYS A 815 -24.95 -45.50 -3.24
N LYS A 816 -23.69 -45.92 -3.26
CA LYS A 816 -23.35 -47.32 -3.09
C LYS A 816 -23.56 -47.73 -1.63
N TYR A 817 -23.94 -48.98 -1.42
CA TYR A 817 -24.12 -49.56 -0.10
C TYR A 817 -23.64 -51.00 -0.10
N LYS A 818 -23.20 -51.47 1.06
CA LYS A 818 -22.88 -52.85 1.33
C LYS A 818 -24.14 -53.59 1.78
N VAL A 819 -24.36 -54.79 1.26
CA VAL A 819 -25.42 -55.70 1.67
C VAL A 819 -24.78 -56.90 2.36
N THR A 820 -25.27 -57.25 3.54
CA THR A 820 -24.80 -58.39 4.34
C THR A 820 -25.99 -59.28 4.69
N ILE A 821 -26.03 -60.51 4.19
CA ILE A 821 -27.02 -61.53 4.57
C ILE A 821 -26.41 -62.43 5.64
N SER A 822 -27.07 -62.53 6.79
CA SER A 822 -26.53 -63.26 7.96
C SER A 822 -26.52 -64.78 7.78
N ASP A 823 -27.45 -65.34 7.01
CA ASP A 823 -27.47 -66.76 6.66
C ASP A 823 -27.96 -67.00 5.22
N LYS A 824 -27.01 -67.25 4.32
CA LYS A 824 -27.20 -67.51 2.90
C LYS A 824 -27.93 -68.84 2.63
N ASN A 825 -27.98 -69.76 3.60
CA ASN A 825 -28.65 -71.03 3.43
C ASN A 825 -30.17 -70.90 3.61
N ILE A 826 -30.64 -69.85 4.30
CA ILE A 826 -32.07 -69.55 4.47
C ILE A 826 -32.54 -68.66 3.31
N VAL A 827 -31.78 -67.62 2.97
CA VAL A 827 -32.11 -66.66 1.90
C VAL A 827 -30.87 -66.33 1.09
N THR A 828 -30.97 -66.33 -0.24
CA THR A 828 -29.91 -65.86 -1.14
C THR A 828 -30.40 -64.76 -2.08
N VAL A 829 -29.51 -64.19 -2.89
CA VAL A 829 -29.85 -63.25 -3.98
C VAL A 829 -29.67 -63.92 -5.34
N ASN A 830 -30.47 -63.52 -6.32
CA ASN A 830 -30.31 -63.99 -7.69
C ASN A 830 -28.97 -63.47 -8.26
N GLU A 831 -28.05 -64.37 -8.62
CA GLU A 831 -26.65 -64.05 -8.92
C GLU A 831 -26.44 -63.17 -10.17
N SER A 832 -27.45 -63.06 -11.04
CA SER A 832 -27.39 -62.31 -12.30
C SER A 832 -27.19 -60.78 -12.15
N ILE A 833 -27.24 -60.23 -10.94
CA ILE A 833 -27.16 -58.80 -10.62
C ILE A 833 -25.88 -58.39 -9.85
N LEU A 834 -24.91 -59.30 -9.65
CA LEU A 834 -23.75 -59.08 -8.79
C LEU A 834 -22.47 -58.82 -9.61
N SER A 835 -21.93 -57.59 -9.55
CA SER A 835 -20.70 -57.23 -10.27
C SER A 835 -19.41 -57.53 -9.50
N ASP A 836 -19.44 -57.57 -8.17
CA ASP A 836 -18.26 -57.74 -7.31
C ASP A 836 -18.60 -58.55 -6.04
N LEU A 837 -18.48 -59.88 -6.12
CA LEU A 837 -18.63 -60.77 -4.97
C LEU A 837 -17.35 -60.77 -4.12
N LEU A 838 -17.48 -60.47 -2.83
CA LEU A 838 -16.41 -60.73 -1.87
C LEU A 838 -16.36 -62.24 -1.57
N PRO A 839 -15.18 -62.83 -1.30
CA PRO A 839 -15.06 -64.26 -1.04
C PRO A 839 -15.94 -64.67 0.17
N PRO A 840 -16.74 -65.75 0.07
CA PRO A 840 -17.70 -66.11 1.11
C PRO A 840 -17.00 -66.52 2.41
N ILE A 841 -17.45 -65.97 3.53
CA ILE A 841 -17.01 -66.35 4.88
C ILE A 841 -18.14 -67.14 5.53
N GLY A 842 -18.06 -68.47 5.48
CA GLY A 842 -19.08 -69.36 6.05
C GLY A 842 -20.46 -69.20 5.43
N ASN A 843 -21.48 -68.99 6.27
CA ASN A 843 -22.88 -68.81 5.86
C ASN A 843 -23.24 -67.36 5.54
N LEU A 844 -22.30 -66.41 5.62
CA LEU A 844 -22.55 -65.00 5.37
C LEU A 844 -22.33 -64.67 3.89
N LEU A 845 -23.18 -63.80 3.33
CA LEU A 845 -23.04 -63.28 1.97
C LEU A 845 -22.89 -61.76 2.02
N GLU A 846 -21.83 -61.23 1.40
CA GLU A 846 -21.54 -59.79 1.34
C GLU A 846 -21.20 -59.32 -0.07
N PHE A 847 -21.76 -58.17 -0.46
CA PHE A 847 -21.47 -57.52 -1.73
C PHE A 847 -21.76 -56.01 -1.67
N VAL A 848 -21.16 -55.24 -2.58
CA VAL A 848 -21.46 -53.81 -2.76
C VAL A 848 -22.41 -53.65 -3.92
N TYR A 849 -23.44 -52.84 -3.76
CA TYR A 849 -24.47 -52.62 -4.76
C TYR A 849 -24.81 -51.14 -4.94
N ASN A 850 -25.29 -50.78 -6.14
CA ASN A 850 -25.61 -49.41 -6.54
C ASN A 850 -27.02 -49.26 -7.16
N GLY A 851 -27.82 -50.33 -7.12
CA GLY A 851 -29.21 -50.32 -7.61
C GLY A 851 -30.22 -50.09 -6.49
N ASN A 852 -31.47 -49.85 -6.87
CA ASN A 852 -32.59 -49.60 -5.94
C ASN A 852 -33.49 -50.84 -5.73
N LYS A 853 -33.15 -51.99 -6.33
CA LYS A 853 -33.91 -53.24 -6.20
C LYS A 853 -32.95 -54.42 -6.09
N ILE A 854 -33.28 -55.34 -5.18
CA ILE A 854 -32.55 -56.61 -5.01
C ILE A 854 -33.57 -57.74 -5.04
N ASN A 855 -33.35 -58.75 -5.88
CA ASN A 855 -34.18 -59.94 -5.91
C ASN A 855 -33.62 -61.02 -4.96
N ILE A 856 -34.38 -61.35 -3.92
CA ILE A 856 -34.03 -62.38 -2.93
C ILE A 856 -34.83 -63.67 -3.17
N VAL A 857 -34.28 -64.81 -2.77
CA VAL A 857 -34.88 -66.15 -2.93
C VAL A 857 -34.86 -66.89 -1.60
N GLY A 858 -35.99 -67.45 -1.18
CA GLY A 858 -36.11 -68.26 0.04
C GLY A 858 -35.70 -69.69 -0.24
N LEU A 859 -34.65 -70.18 0.42
CA LEU A 859 -34.10 -71.52 0.20
C LEU A 859 -34.60 -72.52 1.25
N GLU A 860 -34.51 -72.17 2.53
CA GLU A 860 -34.91 -73.03 3.65
C GLU A 860 -35.79 -72.30 4.66
N VAL A 861 -36.67 -73.03 5.33
CA VAL A 861 -37.57 -72.49 6.37
C VAL A 861 -36.73 -71.99 7.55
N GLY A 862 -36.95 -70.74 7.97
CA GLY A 862 -36.16 -70.16 9.05
C GLY A 862 -36.26 -68.64 9.12
N LYS A 863 -35.54 -68.06 10.08
CA LYS A 863 -35.44 -66.61 10.28
C LYS A 863 -34.00 -66.17 10.06
N THR A 864 -33.80 -65.11 9.29
CA THR A 864 -32.49 -64.49 9.05
C THR A 864 -32.63 -62.97 8.92
N THR A 865 -31.51 -62.27 8.77
CA THR A 865 -31.46 -60.82 8.61
C THR A 865 -30.63 -60.41 7.40
N ILE A 866 -31.04 -59.31 6.77
CA ILE A 866 -30.24 -58.60 5.77
C ILE A 866 -29.92 -57.21 6.31
N THR A 867 -28.65 -56.83 6.29
CA THR A 867 -28.17 -55.50 6.68
C THR A 867 -27.71 -54.73 5.45
N PHE A 868 -28.15 -53.47 5.35
CA PHE A 868 -27.76 -52.53 4.32
C PHE A 868 -26.94 -51.42 4.98
N SER A 869 -25.71 -51.18 4.55
CA SER A 869 -24.81 -50.17 5.15
C SER A 869 -24.27 -49.23 4.08
N ALA A 870 -24.41 -47.91 4.28
CA ALA A 870 -23.78 -46.93 3.42
C ALA A 870 -22.24 -47.05 3.51
N ILE A 871 -21.55 -46.87 2.39
CA ILE A 871 -20.07 -46.95 2.32
C ILE A 871 -19.41 -45.60 2.07
N ASP A 872 -20.13 -44.51 2.32
CA ASP A 872 -19.70 -43.13 2.11
C ASP A 872 -19.14 -42.46 3.38
N GLY A 873 -19.05 -43.21 4.48
CA GLY A 873 -18.60 -42.72 5.79
C GLY A 873 -19.71 -42.12 6.67
N SER A 874 -20.98 -42.20 6.25
CA SER A 874 -22.13 -41.76 7.07
C SER A 874 -22.47 -42.67 8.26
N GLU A 875 -21.91 -43.89 8.27
CA GLU A 875 -22.22 -44.96 9.24
C GLU A 875 -23.71 -45.41 9.26
N VAL A 876 -24.53 -44.91 8.33
CA VAL A 876 -25.95 -45.26 8.22
C VAL A 876 -26.09 -46.72 7.82
N ASN A 877 -26.89 -47.47 8.59
CA ASN A 877 -27.27 -48.83 8.27
C ASN A 877 -28.73 -49.13 8.62
N THR A 878 -29.30 -50.12 7.93
CA THR A 878 -30.68 -50.61 8.13
C THR A 878 -30.69 -52.12 8.12
N VAL A 879 -31.32 -52.72 9.14
CA VAL A 879 -31.48 -54.18 9.28
C VAL A 879 -32.92 -54.57 8.99
N VAL A 880 -33.10 -55.59 8.16
CA VAL A 880 -34.41 -56.15 7.78
C VAL A 880 -34.49 -57.60 8.19
N ASN A 881 -35.54 -57.95 8.92
CA ASN A 881 -35.83 -59.33 9.33
C ASN A 881 -36.55 -60.07 8.21
N ILE A 882 -36.13 -61.31 7.94
CA ILE A 882 -36.73 -62.20 6.95
C ILE A 882 -37.19 -63.50 7.62
N GLU A 883 -38.42 -63.90 7.31
CA GLU A 883 -39.02 -65.18 7.72
C GLU A 883 -39.40 -65.97 6.46
N VAL A 884 -38.81 -67.16 6.30
CA VAL A 884 -39.15 -68.11 5.23
C VAL A 884 -40.07 -69.19 5.79
N ILE A 885 -41.24 -69.40 5.18
CA ILE A 885 -42.28 -70.35 5.64
C ILE A 885 -42.56 -71.46 4.62
N ASP A 886 -43.07 -72.61 5.10
CA ASP A 886 -43.58 -73.71 4.27
C ASP A 886 -45.12 -73.68 4.26
N PRO A 887 -45.78 -73.60 3.09
CA PRO A 887 -47.24 -73.51 2.99
C PRO A 887 -48.01 -74.86 3.09
N TYR A 888 -47.38 -76.04 3.24
CA TYR A 888 -48.08 -77.34 3.26
C TYR A 888 -48.78 -77.69 4.60
N ILE A 889 -50.03 -78.21 4.55
CA ILE A 889 -50.82 -78.63 5.73
C ILE A 889 -51.27 -80.12 5.59
N PRO A 890 -50.75 -81.06 6.41
CA PRO A 890 -51.01 -82.50 6.26
C PRO A 890 -52.42 -82.94 6.74
N LEU A 891 -52.99 -83.98 6.13
CA LEU A 891 -54.22 -84.64 6.59
C LEU A 891 -53.91 -85.65 7.72
N THR A 892 -54.58 -85.54 8.87
CA THR A 892 -54.30 -86.36 10.06
C THR A 892 -55.43 -87.34 10.44
N GLY A 893 -56.63 -87.20 9.91
CA GLY A 893 -57.76 -88.12 10.21
C GLY A 893 -58.90 -88.07 9.19
N MET A 894 -59.65 -89.17 9.09
CA MET A 894 -60.80 -89.35 8.19
C MET A 894 -61.81 -90.30 8.85
N TYR A 895 -63.10 -89.94 8.88
CA TYR A 895 -64.16 -90.74 9.50
C TYR A 895 -65.47 -90.65 8.71
N PHE A 896 -66.30 -91.69 8.74
CA PHE A 896 -67.69 -91.59 8.28
C PHE A 896 -68.52 -90.78 9.27
N THR A 897 -69.49 -90.03 8.74
CA THR A 897 -70.40 -89.18 9.53
C THR A 897 -71.35 -89.99 10.42
N LYS A 898 -71.59 -91.28 10.10
CA LYS A 898 -72.39 -92.22 10.88
C LYS A 898 -71.72 -93.61 10.88
N PRO A 899 -71.89 -94.41 11.96
CA PRO A 899 -71.36 -95.77 12.02
C PRO A 899 -72.12 -96.75 11.11
N SER A 900 -73.39 -96.45 10.81
CA SER A 900 -74.19 -97.21 9.85
C SER A 900 -75.15 -96.33 9.03
N TYR A 901 -75.51 -96.84 7.86
CA TYR A 901 -76.41 -96.19 6.90
C TYR A 901 -77.43 -97.20 6.36
N SER A 902 -78.71 -96.82 6.28
CA SER A 902 -79.73 -97.60 5.58
C SER A 902 -79.93 -96.99 4.19
N ILE A 903 -79.77 -97.79 3.15
CA ILE A 903 -79.86 -97.38 1.75
C ILE A 903 -80.86 -98.28 1.01
N VAL A 904 -81.61 -97.71 0.07
CA VAL A 904 -82.59 -98.47 -0.72
C VAL A 904 -81.87 -99.14 -1.89
N GLU A 905 -82.31 -100.35 -2.25
CA GLU A 905 -81.84 -101.05 -3.45
C GLU A 905 -81.89 -100.11 -4.68
N GLY A 906 -80.80 -100.06 -5.47
CA GLY A 906 -80.62 -99.14 -6.59
C GLY A 906 -80.03 -97.76 -6.22
N ALA A 907 -79.88 -97.40 -4.94
CA ALA A 907 -79.32 -96.10 -4.54
C ALA A 907 -77.81 -95.99 -4.88
N LYS A 908 -77.40 -94.85 -5.44
CA LYS A 908 -76.01 -94.50 -5.76
C LYS A 908 -75.57 -93.25 -5.00
N ILE A 909 -74.61 -93.38 -4.07
CA ILE A 909 -74.20 -92.31 -3.14
C ILE A 909 -72.68 -92.06 -3.23
N PRO A 910 -72.21 -90.81 -3.40
CA PRO A 910 -70.78 -90.50 -3.39
C PRO A 910 -70.19 -90.67 -1.99
N VAL A 911 -69.13 -91.45 -1.89
CA VAL A 911 -68.47 -91.83 -0.63
C VAL A 911 -67.96 -90.60 0.13
N GLU A 912 -67.35 -89.65 -0.58
CA GLU A 912 -66.81 -88.42 0.03
C GLU A 912 -67.87 -87.57 0.73
N SER A 913 -69.13 -87.61 0.27
CA SER A 913 -70.23 -86.88 0.91
C SER A 913 -70.57 -87.40 2.31
N LEU A 914 -70.07 -88.60 2.64
CA LEU A 914 -70.30 -89.26 3.92
C LEU A 914 -69.11 -89.13 4.87
N LEU A 915 -68.00 -88.49 4.45
CA LEU A 915 -66.74 -88.42 5.20
C LEU A 915 -66.47 -87.03 5.80
N MET A 916 -65.77 -87.02 6.94
CA MET A 916 -65.16 -85.82 7.55
C MET A 916 -63.64 -85.95 7.62
N PHE A 917 -62.92 -84.87 7.27
CA PHE A 917 -61.46 -84.78 7.24
C PHE A 917 -60.92 -83.91 8.37
N THR A 918 -59.83 -84.34 9.02
CA THR A 918 -59.16 -83.62 10.12
C THR A 918 -57.68 -83.36 9.77
N PRO A 919 -57.18 -82.12 9.86
CA PRO A 919 -57.94 -80.88 9.98
C PRO A 919 -58.75 -80.60 8.70
N SER A 920 -59.81 -79.80 8.82
CA SER A 920 -60.71 -79.52 7.68
C SER A 920 -60.05 -78.73 6.55
N ASN A 921 -58.90 -78.10 6.77
CA ASN A 921 -58.13 -77.34 5.77
C ASN A 921 -56.87 -78.08 5.27
N ALA A 922 -56.76 -79.39 5.50
CA ALA A 922 -55.68 -80.19 4.94
C ALA A 922 -55.59 -79.98 3.41
N THR A 923 -54.37 -79.78 2.91
CA THR A 923 -54.11 -79.43 1.50
C THR A 923 -54.38 -80.57 0.51
N ASN A 924 -54.51 -81.82 0.96
CA ASN A 924 -54.88 -82.98 0.15
C ASN A 924 -55.94 -83.86 0.86
N LYS A 925 -57.09 -84.13 0.19
CA LYS A 925 -58.24 -84.89 0.74
C LYS A 925 -58.70 -86.06 -0.14
N LYS A 926 -57.91 -86.44 -1.14
CA LYS A 926 -58.28 -87.50 -2.08
C LYS A 926 -58.29 -88.87 -1.40
N LEU A 927 -59.11 -89.79 -1.93
CA LEU A 927 -59.20 -91.18 -1.48
C LEU A 927 -58.37 -92.11 -2.37
N SER A 928 -57.57 -92.99 -1.76
CA SER A 928 -56.74 -93.98 -2.45
C SER A 928 -57.55 -95.20 -2.89
N THR A 929 -58.35 -95.77 -1.99
CA THR A 929 -59.14 -96.99 -2.24
C THR A 929 -60.45 -96.97 -1.44
N VAL A 930 -61.51 -97.53 -2.03
CA VAL A 930 -62.79 -97.81 -1.37
C VAL A 930 -63.19 -99.25 -1.68
N VAL A 931 -63.51 -100.04 -0.65
CA VAL A 931 -63.84 -101.47 -0.79
C VAL A 931 -65.04 -101.84 0.06
N SER A 932 -65.85 -102.79 -0.40
CA SER A 932 -66.96 -103.39 0.35
C SER A 932 -66.57 -104.79 0.82
N THR A 933 -67.06 -105.21 1.99
CA THR A 933 -66.92 -106.60 2.45
C THR A 933 -67.81 -107.58 1.69
N ASP A 934 -68.86 -107.08 1.02
CA ASP A 934 -69.75 -107.89 0.18
C ASP A 934 -70.21 -107.07 -1.03
N GLU A 935 -69.60 -107.35 -2.18
CA GLU A 935 -69.87 -106.66 -3.45
C GLU A 935 -71.20 -107.09 -4.09
N THR A 936 -71.80 -108.20 -3.66
CA THR A 936 -73.13 -108.62 -4.13
C THR A 936 -74.24 -107.79 -3.51
N LYS A 937 -73.98 -107.16 -2.36
CA LYS A 937 -74.91 -106.27 -1.66
C LYS A 937 -74.60 -104.81 -1.91
N ILE A 938 -73.31 -104.48 -1.89
CA ILE A 938 -72.82 -103.12 -2.03
C ILE A 938 -71.68 -103.10 -3.03
N ASN A 939 -71.99 -102.67 -4.24
CA ASN A 939 -71.02 -102.48 -5.29
C ASN A 939 -70.33 -101.12 -5.14
N ILE A 940 -69.03 -101.07 -5.38
CA ILE A 940 -68.22 -99.85 -5.30
C ILE A 940 -67.73 -99.51 -6.71
N ILE A 941 -68.14 -98.35 -7.20
CA ILE A 941 -67.73 -97.88 -8.53
C ILE A 941 -66.98 -96.56 -8.44
N ASN A 942 -65.92 -96.42 -9.23
CA ASN A 942 -65.20 -95.17 -9.38
C ASN A 942 -65.51 -94.60 -10.77
N GLU A 943 -66.23 -93.49 -10.79
CA GLU A 943 -66.53 -92.75 -12.01
C GLU A 943 -65.87 -91.38 -11.92
N ASN A 944 -65.01 -91.03 -12.88
CA ASN A 944 -64.33 -89.73 -12.96
C ASN A 944 -63.60 -89.30 -11.68
N ASN A 945 -62.89 -90.22 -11.02
CA ASN A 945 -62.19 -90.02 -9.73
C ASN A 945 -63.12 -89.71 -8.54
N VAL A 946 -64.41 -90.03 -8.64
CA VAL A 946 -65.34 -89.99 -7.51
C VAL A 946 -65.80 -91.42 -7.21
N TRP A 947 -65.59 -91.85 -5.97
CA TRP A 947 -66.03 -93.15 -5.50
C TRP A 947 -67.50 -93.11 -5.09
N TYR A 948 -68.28 -94.06 -5.57
CA TYR A 948 -69.70 -94.24 -5.26
C TYR A 948 -69.97 -95.60 -4.64
N ILE A 949 -70.93 -95.61 -3.73
CA ILE A 949 -71.57 -96.80 -3.18
C ILE A 949 -72.87 -97.02 -3.95
N VAL A 950 -73.06 -98.23 -4.50
CA VAL A 950 -74.26 -98.66 -5.21
C VAL A 950 -74.89 -99.83 -4.46
N ALA A 951 -76.15 -99.69 -4.05
CA ALA A 951 -76.91 -100.74 -3.39
C ALA A 951 -77.49 -101.72 -4.43
N GLU A 952 -77.10 -102.99 -4.40
CA GLU A 952 -77.46 -103.97 -5.43
C GLU A 952 -78.54 -104.96 -4.95
N GLU A 953 -78.33 -105.63 -3.81
CA GLU A 953 -79.29 -106.60 -3.25
C GLU A 953 -79.47 -106.41 -1.75
N LYS A 954 -80.64 -106.80 -1.21
CA LYS A 954 -80.92 -106.82 0.23
C LYS A 954 -79.84 -107.55 1.03
N GLY A 955 -79.30 -106.87 2.06
CA GLY A 955 -78.26 -107.40 2.94
C GLY A 955 -77.49 -106.31 3.69
N TYR A 956 -76.40 -106.70 4.35
CA TYR A 956 -75.47 -105.78 5.00
C TYR A 956 -74.08 -105.93 4.39
N GLY A 957 -73.36 -104.81 4.24
CA GLY A 957 -71.94 -104.83 3.92
C GLY A 957 -71.21 -103.67 4.60
N THR A 958 -69.93 -103.84 4.87
CA THR A 958 -69.08 -102.79 5.46
C THR A 958 -68.25 -102.16 4.36
N VAL A 959 -68.33 -100.84 4.22
CA VAL A 959 -67.48 -100.09 3.29
C VAL A 959 -66.29 -99.53 4.05
N THR A 960 -65.08 -99.77 3.54
CA THR A 960 -63.83 -99.24 4.08
C THR A 960 -63.18 -98.30 3.07
N VAL A 961 -62.78 -97.11 3.52
CA VAL A 961 -62.10 -96.08 2.72
C VAL A 961 -60.69 -95.84 3.26
N VAL A 962 -59.75 -95.50 2.36
CA VAL A 962 -58.35 -95.18 2.71
C VAL A 962 -57.94 -93.85 2.05
N ALA A 963 -57.31 -92.94 2.79
CA ALA A 963 -56.85 -91.66 2.26
C ALA A 963 -55.61 -91.80 1.35
N ASP A 964 -55.47 -90.90 0.37
CA ASP A 964 -54.32 -90.85 -0.56
C ASP A 964 -53.07 -90.25 0.08
N ASP A 965 -53.23 -89.22 0.91
CA ASP A 965 -52.13 -88.49 1.58
C ASP A 965 -51.35 -89.41 2.55
N ASN A 966 -52.06 -90.31 3.24
CA ASN A 966 -51.45 -91.32 4.11
C ASN A 966 -52.32 -92.59 4.21
N LYS A 967 -51.79 -93.72 3.73
CA LYS A 967 -52.48 -95.01 3.68
C LYS A 967 -52.83 -95.62 5.05
N SER A 968 -52.29 -95.08 6.15
CA SER A 968 -52.67 -95.49 7.51
C SER A 968 -54.00 -94.87 7.97
N ILE A 969 -54.49 -93.83 7.29
CA ILE A 969 -55.75 -93.15 7.62
C ILE A 969 -56.89 -93.87 6.90
N LYS A 970 -57.78 -94.52 7.68
CA LYS A 970 -58.90 -95.32 7.17
C LYS A 970 -60.18 -95.00 7.93
N ALA A 971 -61.32 -95.15 7.27
CA ALA A 971 -62.63 -95.13 7.91
C ALA A 971 -63.47 -96.31 7.43
N ASN A 972 -64.36 -96.82 8.28
CA ASN A 972 -65.32 -97.86 7.93
C ASN A 972 -66.72 -97.52 8.43
N ALA A 973 -67.73 -98.02 7.75
CA ALA A 973 -69.13 -97.93 8.15
C ALA A 973 -69.93 -99.09 7.58
N VAL A 974 -70.99 -99.49 8.28
CA VAL A 974 -71.89 -100.57 7.86
C VAL A 974 -73.07 -100.00 7.06
N PHE A 975 -73.43 -100.63 5.95
CA PHE A 975 -74.53 -100.22 5.10
C PHE A 975 -75.54 -101.35 4.99
N GLU A 976 -76.81 -101.04 5.24
CA GLU A 976 -77.96 -101.94 5.16
C GLU A 976 -78.78 -101.61 3.90
N VAL A 977 -78.95 -102.60 3.01
CA VAL A 977 -79.75 -102.47 1.80
C VAL A 977 -81.17 -102.97 2.05
N THR A 978 -82.16 -102.10 1.91
CA THR A 978 -83.60 -102.40 2.10
C THR A 978 -84.36 -102.44 0.77
N PRO A 979 -85.33 -103.37 0.59
CA PRO A 979 -86.11 -103.49 -0.65
C PRO A 979 -87.06 -102.30 -0.86
N GLU A 980 -87.36 -101.99 -2.12
CA GLU A 980 -88.03 -100.75 -2.56
C GLU A 980 -89.51 -100.61 -2.11
N ASN A 981 -90.15 -101.63 -1.52
CA ASN A 981 -91.53 -101.52 -1.01
C ASN A 981 -91.88 -102.51 0.12
N PRO A 982 -92.29 -102.03 1.32
CA PRO A 982 -93.12 -102.79 2.26
C PRO A 982 -94.52 -102.17 2.40
N VAL A 983 -95.57 -102.94 2.13
CA VAL A 983 -96.99 -102.56 2.33
C VAL A 983 -97.44 -102.90 3.77
N SER A 984 -98.00 -101.87 4.42
CA SER A 984 -98.97 -101.83 5.52
C SER A 984 -98.66 -102.50 6.88
N ASP A 985 -98.34 -101.63 7.83
CA ASP A 985 -99.26 -101.14 8.89
C ASP A 985 -99.22 -101.74 10.31
N ASN A 986 -99.27 -100.78 11.24
CA ASN A 986 -99.53 -100.77 12.68
C ASN A 986 -98.49 -101.28 13.69
N GLY A 987 -97.96 -100.31 14.45
CA GLY A 987 -98.08 -100.39 15.91
C GLY A 987 -96.86 -100.04 16.76
N GLU A 988 -96.73 -98.75 17.09
CA GLU A 988 -96.30 -98.21 18.40
C GLU A 988 -94.89 -98.49 18.99
N GLY A 989 -94.04 -97.45 19.00
CA GLY A 989 -93.77 -96.73 20.27
C GLY A 989 -92.41 -96.87 20.99
N LYS A 990 -91.49 -95.92 20.70
CA LYS A 990 -90.66 -95.07 21.62
C LYS A 990 -89.74 -95.73 22.69
N TRP A 991 -88.50 -95.31 22.94
CA TRP A 991 -87.71 -94.09 22.62
C TRP A 991 -86.30 -94.45 22.13
#